data_AF-A0A3Q9FRF4-F1
#
_entry.id   AF-A0A3Q9FRF4-F1
#
_cell.length_a   1.000
_cell.length_b   1.000
_cell.length_c   1.000
_cell.angle_alpha   90.00
_cell.angle_beta   90.00
_cell.angle_gamma   90.00
#
_symmetry.space_group_name_H-M   'P 1'
#
loop_
_entity.id
_entity.type
_entity.pdbx_description
1 polymer ?
#
loop_
_entity_poly.entity_id
_entity_poly.type
_entity_poly.pdbx_seq_one_letter_code
_entity_poly.pdbx_strand_id
1 'polypeptide(L)'
;MKTYYQLLLLICVFGLFSFHQPKDVEESATKSGAPDKVVIYKTIDNIDLKLHFFYPPNHKVTDKTAALLFFHGGGWNGGAPSQLYAQSAYLASRGLVVVSAQYRVNKANGTTPQECVKDGKSAMRWLRTHAQNYGINANKILAGGGSAGGHIAAALATVKGFNEVGEDTTVSCMPEALVLFNPAIHNGKEGYGYTRVQEYWESFSPYHNIDKTTPPTVILLGTEDRVFKPSLAKEFKKNMEENGVRCDLILYKDQEHAFFNKDMNLEMHYQTMIDADKFLISLGYLKGEPRTLTSFLAEHKEENALRLWYDQPAKDWQSEALPIGNGYMGAMFFGGTNKEQIQFSEGTLWSGGPGSNDNYNFGVRKDAWKHLEAVRKLLDEEKFNEAHALAQKELTGVLHKNENDLSSFGDYGAQQTMGDLMITVDHAEEVEHYKRVLDIEKAEGYITYNIGDNQYKRTYFGDYPSKLMVYKLESDLPENYSISFQTPHQKNKETFKKNLYSFQGEVKDNGMQFETCLKIESDGKTKFVDNKVIIENATYVVAYHVASTEYLNKFPTYKGNDFITENKHLLHRLKGKSFEEIQKEHRLDYQNLFERVDFDLGYKQGEDLPTDQRLLAYSKGNNDYWLEQLYFQYSRYLMISSSRPGTMPMHLQGKWNDSTNPAWACDYHMNINQQMLYWPAEVVNLSECEEPLNDYIESLVEPGKITAKEFFNARGWTVSTMNNPFGYTSSGWGFPWGFFPGGAGWISQHLWEHYEFTQDEAFLKNQAYPIMKEAALFWVDYLTENENGLLVSTPSYSPEHGGISKGASMDHQIAWDLMSNCIAACEVLEIDADFKKEITAVRNKIAPPTIGSWGQLQEWMEDVDDPNNKHRHVSHLYALHPGKQISLEKTPEWAEATRVSLNARGDDGTGWSLAWKVNFWSRLKDGDRAYQLYRRLLQPIGFGDESTHASGTYANLFCGHPPFQLDGNMGGAAGMAEMLLQSQTGTLEILPALPQAWKKGNVKGLKARGGYTVDMSWKNGKLKTLHITAVKNGPCTLLYKGKKQVKEMVAGETLEVKF
;
A
#
# COMPACT_ATOMS: atom_id res chain seq x y z
N MET A 1 -46.35 18.76 16.74
CA MET A 1 -47.08 18.04 17.82
C MET A 1 -46.02 17.59 18.83
N LYS A 2 -45.71 18.27 19.95
CA LYS A 2 -46.49 18.47 21.20
C LYS A 2 -47.28 17.20 21.54
N THR A 3 -47.09 16.42 22.62
CA THR A 3 -46.47 16.58 23.96
C THR A 3 -46.37 15.14 24.52
N TYR A 4 -45.46 14.75 25.44
CA TYR A 4 -45.79 14.46 26.86
C TYR A 4 -44.52 14.03 27.66
N TYR A 5 -44.26 14.78 28.74
CA TYR A 5 -43.63 14.50 30.06
C TYR A 5 -42.75 13.24 30.26
N GLN A 6 -41.45 13.34 30.61
CA GLN A 6 -40.79 13.67 31.91
C GLN A 6 -40.88 12.64 33.05
N LEU A 7 -39.66 12.22 33.47
CA LEU A 7 -39.13 11.92 34.82
C LEU A 7 -39.10 10.48 35.42
N LEU A 8 -37.87 9.92 35.43
CA LEU A 8 -37.07 9.35 36.56
C LEU A 8 -37.71 8.40 37.60
N LEU A 9 -37.19 7.15 37.69
CA LEU A 9 -36.51 6.58 38.89
C LEU A 9 -36.01 5.13 38.71
N LEU A 10 -34.68 4.98 38.63
CA LEU A 10 -33.75 4.08 39.33
C LEU A 10 -34.20 2.74 39.99
N ILE A 11 -33.44 1.69 39.63
CA ILE A 11 -32.91 0.52 40.41
C ILE A 11 -33.27 -0.89 39.87
N CYS A 12 -32.17 -1.62 39.64
CA CYS A 12 -31.91 -2.98 39.22
C CYS A 12 -32.71 -4.10 39.90
N VAL A 13 -33.01 -5.19 39.15
CA VAL A 13 -32.81 -6.60 39.55
C VAL A 13 -32.60 -7.47 38.30
N PHE A 14 -31.58 -8.33 38.36
CA PHE A 14 -31.19 -9.37 37.40
C PHE A 14 -32.13 -10.60 37.42
N GLY A 15 -32.28 -11.29 36.27
CA GLY A 15 -32.79 -12.67 36.20
C GLY A 15 -33.16 -13.11 34.77
N LEU A 16 -32.22 -13.74 34.05
CA LEU A 16 -32.27 -15.14 33.56
C LEU A 16 -33.33 -15.46 32.49
N PHE A 17 -32.91 -15.88 31.29
CA PHE A 17 -33.09 -17.26 30.78
C PHE A 17 -32.39 -17.50 29.43
N SER A 18 -31.55 -18.55 29.43
CA SER A 18 -31.24 -19.55 28.40
C SER A 18 -31.00 -19.18 26.93
N PHE A 19 -29.80 -19.53 26.44
CA PHE A 19 -29.59 -19.97 25.06
C PHE A 19 -29.04 -21.41 25.03
N HIS A 20 -29.76 -22.26 24.30
CA HIS A 20 -29.41 -23.64 23.94
C HIS A 20 -28.15 -23.66 23.07
N GLN A 21 -27.20 -24.52 23.40
CA GLN A 21 -26.13 -24.97 22.50
C GLN A 21 -26.57 -26.23 21.73
N PRO A 22 -26.27 -26.36 20.44
CA PRO A 22 -26.15 -27.66 19.78
C PRO A 22 -24.74 -28.25 20.01
N LYS A 23 -24.69 -29.58 20.11
CA LYS A 23 -23.51 -30.44 20.32
C LYS A 23 -22.93 -30.98 19.00
N ASP A 24 -21.60 -31.08 18.99
CA ASP A 24 -20.66 -32.01 18.31
C ASP A 24 -20.76 -32.13 16.76
N VAL A 25 -19.67 -32.03 15.96
CA VAL A 25 -18.51 -32.94 15.84
C VAL A 25 -17.32 -32.22 15.12
N GLU A 26 -16.08 -32.63 15.48
CA GLU A 26 -14.72 -32.60 14.86
C GLU A 26 -14.52 -31.83 13.52
N GLU A 27 -13.44 -31.09 13.23
CA GLU A 27 -12.02 -31.48 13.22
C GLU A 27 -11.08 -30.25 12.99
N SER A 28 -9.86 -30.31 13.54
CA SER A 28 -8.57 -29.79 13.00
C SER A 28 -8.24 -28.27 12.88
N ALA A 29 -7.16 -27.90 13.61
CA ALA A 29 -6.26 -26.73 13.61
C ALA A 29 -6.27 -25.77 12.39
N THR A 30 -6.26 -24.44 12.56
CA THR A 30 -5.10 -23.63 12.99
C THR A 30 -5.54 -22.19 13.33
N LYS A 31 -5.33 -21.73 14.56
CA LYS A 31 -5.41 -20.30 14.94
C LYS A 31 -4.12 -19.93 15.66
N SER A 32 -3.28 -19.09 15.07
CA SER A 32 -1.94 -18.83 15.60
C SER A 32 -1.98 -18.00 16.90
N GLY A 33 -1.85 -18.69 18.04
CA GLY A 33 -1.54 -18.08 19.34
C GLY A 33 -2.57 -18.27 20.45
N ALA A 34 -3.76 -18.79 20.18
CA ALA A 34 -4.73 -19.14 21.23
C ALA A 34 -4.42 -20.54 21.82
N PRO A 35 -4.73 -20.80 23.11
CA PRO A 35 -4.60 -22.13 23.68
C PRO A 35 -5.65 -23.08 23.08
N ASP A 36 -5.26 -24.32 22.82
CA ASP A 36 -6.15 -25.39 22.34
C ASP A 36 -7.21 -25.76 23.38
N LYS A 37 -6.89 -25.59 24.67
CA LYS A 37 -7.80 -25.91 25.77
C LYS A 37 -7.53 -25.05 27.00
N VAL A 38 -8.59 -24.66 27.71
CA VAL A 38 -8.48 -23.94 28.99
C VAL A 38 -9.24 -24.73 30.06
N VAL A 39 -8.60 -24.98 31.19
CA VAL A 39 -9.18 -25.75 32.30
C VAL A 39 -8.94 -25.05 33.63
N ILE A 40 -9.87 -25.17 34.56
CA ILE A 40 -9.74 -24.64 35.91
C ILE A 40 -8.96 -25.67 36.74
N TYR A 41 -7.89 -25.23 37.41
CA TYR A 41 -7.10 -26.11 38.28
C TYR A 41 -7.32 -25.86 39.77
N LYS A 42 -7.81 -24.67 40.13
CA LYS A 42 -8.02 -24.25 41.52
C LYS A 42 -9.07 -23.14 41.58
N THR A 43 -9.97 -23.23 42.57
CA THR A 43 -10.94 -22.17 42.89
C THR A 43 -10.72 -21.73 44.33
N ILE A 44 -10.58 -20.43 44.58
CA ILE A 44 -10.34 -19.85 45.91
C ILE A 44 -11.20 -18.59 46.05
N ASP A 45 -12.08 -18.53 47.04
CA ASP A 45 -12.93 -17.36 47.31
C ASP A 45 -13.64 -16.80 46.05
N ASN A 46 -14.18 -17.69 45.22
CA ASN A 46 -14.83 -17.43 43.92
C ASN A 46 -13.89 -16.99 42.78
N ILE A 47 -12.59 -17.14 42.93
CA ILE A 47 -11.60 -16.90 41.86
C ILE A 47 -11.19 -18.24 41.25
N ASP A 48 -11.52 -18.43 39.97
CA ASP A 48 -11.07 -19.58 39.19
C ASP A 48 -9.70 -19.30 38.56
N LEU A 49 -8.71 -20.11 38.92
CA LEU A 49 -7.38 -20.10 38.30
C LEU A 49 -7.31 -21.16 37.21
N LYS A 50 -6.80 -20.75 36.05
CA LYS A 50 -6.86 -21.52 34.81
C LYS A 50 -5.48 -21.95 34.31
N LEU A 51 -5.47 -23.11 33.65
CA LEU A 51 -4.36 -23.63 32.85
C LEU A 51 -4.74 -23.59 31.38
N HIS A 52 -3.83 -23.04 30.56
CA HIS A 52 -4.02 -22.82 29.13
C HIS A 52 -3.08 -23.74 28.35
N PHE A 53 -3.63 -24.78 27.73
CA PHE A 53 -2.90 -25.86 27.08
C PHE A 53 -2.61 -25.54 25.62
N PHE A 54 -1.40 -25.89 25.19
CA PHE A 54 -0.89 -25.88 23.83
C PHE A 54 -0.34 -27.27 23.53
N TYR A 55 -0.93 -27.96 22.55
CA TYR A 55 -0.55 -29.32 22.21
C TYR A 55 0.41 -29.35 21.01
N PRO A 56 1.31 -30.35 20.96
CA PRO A 56 2.09 -30.56 19.76
C PRO A 56 1.19 -31.01 18.58
N PRO A 57 1.64 -30.82 17.33
CA PRO A 57 0.89 -31.30 16.17
C PRO A 57 0.57 -32.81 16.30
N ASN A 58 -0.70 -33.17 16.04
CA ASN A 58 -1.21 -34.54 16.12
C ASN A 58 -1.16 -35.19 17.51
N HIS A 59 -1.14 -34.40 18.58
CA HIS A 59 -1.11 -34.91 19.96
C HIS A 59 -2.30 -35.79 20.31
N LYS A 60 -2.03 -36.93 20.93
CA LYS A 60 -3.02 -37.87 21.46
C LYS A 60 -2.81 -38.07 22.96
N VAL A 61 -3.90 -38.38 23.66
CA VAL A 61 -3.89 -38.68 25.10
C VAL A 61 -2.99 -39.89 25.46
N THR A 62 -2.59 -40.69 24.48
CA THR A 62 -1.69 -41.85 24.66
C THR A 62 -0.20 -41.53 24.57
N ASP A 63 0.21 -40.33 24.15
CA ASP A 63 1.58 -40.06 23.67
C ASP A 63 2.65 -39.97 24.77
N LYS A 64 2.25 -39.85 26.05
CA LYS A 64 3.15 -39.71 27.21
C LYS A 64 4.24 -38.67 26.98
N THR A 65 3.84 -37.53 26.42
CA THR A 65 4.68 -36.40 26.03
C THR A 65 5.23 -35.67 27.25
N ALA A 66 6.44 -35.11 27.14
CA ALA A 66 6.95 -34.19 28.17
C ALA A 66 6.14 -32.89 28.18
N ALA A 67 5.99 -32.27 29.34
CA ALA A 67 5.25 -31.03 29.47
C ALA A 67 6.09 -29.90 30.05
N LEU A 68 5.73 -28.65 29.73
CA LEU A 68 6.33 -27.46 30.33
C LEU A 68 5.24 -26.54 30.87
N LEU A 69 5.33 -26.22 32.16
CA LEU A 69 4.41 -25.29 32.84
C LEU A 69 5.02 -23.89 32.93
N PHE A 70 4.44 -22.95 32.18
CA PHE A 70 4.85 -21.54 32.15
C PHE A 70 4.07 -20.68 33.14
N PHE A 71 4.78 -19.76 33.79
CA PHE A 71 4.19 -18.71 34.64
C PHE A 71 4.51 -17.32 34.08
N HIS A 72 3.46 -16.49 33.93
CA HIS A 72 3.61 -15.13 33.42
C HIS A 72 4.30 -14.19 34.42
N GLY A 73 4.91 -13.12 33.90
CA GLY A 73 5.55 -12.08 34.70
C GLY A 73 4.56 -11.07 35.28
N GLY A 74 5.06 -9.87 35.62
CA GLY A 74 4.24 -8.76 36.17
C GLY A 74 4.53 -8.42 37.64
N GLY A 75 5.70 -8.81 38.16
CA GLY A 75 6.17 -8.42 39.49
C GLY A 75 5.26 -8.86 40.63
N TRP A 76 4.55 -10.00 40.50
CA TRP A 76 3.48 -10.46 41.40
C TRP A 76 2.31 -9.48 41.58
N ASN A 77 2.26 -8.40 40.78
CA ASN A 77 1.28 -7.33 40.89
C ASN A 77 0.20 -7.40 39.81
N GLY A 78 0.55 -7.87 38.61
CA GLY A 78 -0.36 -8.05 37.47
C GLY A 78 0.16 -9.12 36.52
N GLY A 79 -0.39 -9.17 35.31
CA GLY A 79 0.00 -10.11 34.26
C GLY A 79 -1.10 -11.12 33.94
N ALA A 80 -0.93 -11.84 32.83
CA ALA A 80 -1.86 -12.86 32.37
C ALA A 80 -1.12 -13.96 31.60
N PRO A 81 -1.67 -15.19 31.51
CA PRO A 81 -1.09 -16.29 30.74
C PRO A 81 -0.75 -15.95 29.29
N SER A 82 -1.52 -15.06 28.65
CA SER A 82 -1.32 -14.63 27.26
C SER A 82 0.06 -14.04 26.98
N GLN A 83 0.78 -13.55 28.00
CA GLN A 83 2.14 -13.06 27.85
C GLN A 83 3.10 -14.12 27.29
N LEU A 84 2.87 -15.39 27.58
CA LEU A 84 3.75 -16.50 27.19
C LEU A 84 3.16 -17.42 26.12
N TYR A 85 2.10 -17.00 25.44
CA TYR A 85 1.47 -17.82 24.40
C TYR A 85 2.38 -18.04 23.19
N ALA A 86 3.17 -17.05 22.78
CA ALA A 86 4.12 -17.22 21.68
C ALA A 86 5.19 -18.27 22.00
N GLN A 87 5.75 -18.23 23.21
CA GLN A 87 6.70 -19.22 23.71
C GLN A 87 6.04 -20.60 23.85
N SER A 88 4.78 -20.63 24.28
CA SER A 88 4.00 -21.87 24.42
C SER A 88 3.74 -22.54 23.08
N ALA A 89 3.27 -21.77 22.09
CA ALA A 89 3.03 -22.25 20.73
C ALA A 89 4.33 -22.73 20.08
N TYR A 90 5.45 -22.01 20.26
CA TYR A 90 6.76 -22.44 19.77
C TYR A 90 7.13 -23.82 20.33
N LEU A 91 7.16 -23.98 21.66
CA LEU A 91 7.63 -25.23 22.26
C LEU A 91 6.64 -26.39 22.05
N ALA A 92 5.35 -26.08 21.89
CA ALA A 92 4.36 -27.05 21.46
C ALA A 92 4.63 -27.53 20.04
N SER A 93 4.90 -26.63 19.09
CA SER A 93 5.30 -27.00 17.72
C SER A 93 6.57 -27.86 17.66
N ARG A 94 7.42 -27.80 18.69
CA ARG A 94 8.64 -28.61 18.82
C ARG A 94 8.42 -29.99 19.45
N GLY A 95 7.22 -30.25 20.00
CA GLY A 95 6.85 -31.57 20.51
C GLY A 95 6.57 -31.64 22.02
N LEU A 96 6.43 -30.51 22.73
CA LEU A 96 6.02 -30.51 24.14
C LEU A 96 4.52 -30.26 24.30
N VAL A 97 3.92 -30.76 25.38
CA VAL A 97 2.65 -30.19 25.85
C VAL A 97 2.99 -28.96 26.70
N VAL A 98 2.62 -27.76 26.25
CA VAL A 98 2.94 -26.54 26.99
C VAL A 98 1.70 -26.01 27.67
N VAL A 99 1.84 -25.60 28.92
CA VAL A 99 0.72 -25.13 29.74
C VAL A 99 1.09 -23.78 30.32
N SER A 100 0.35 -22.73 29.96
CA SER A 100 0.49 -21.40 30.59
C SER A 100 -0.48 -21.29 31.76
N ALA A 101 0.05 -21.09 32.97
CA ALA A 101 -0.72 -21.05 34.20
C ALA A 101 -1.07 -19.62 34.63
N GLN A 102 -2.33 -19.45 35.00
CA GLN A 102 -2.79 -18.28 35.75
C GLN A 102 -2.54 -18.48 37.25
N TYR A 103 -2.07 -17.44 37.92
CA TYR A 103 -1.96 -17.40 39.38
C TYR A 103 -2.50 -16.05 39.89
N ARG A 104 -2.87 -15.97 41.17
CA ARG A 104 -3.40 -14.72 41.73
C ARG A 104 -2.31 -13.65 41.81
N VAL A 105 -2.68 -12.40 41.53
CA VAL A 105 -1.77 -11.24 41.54
C VAL A 105 -2.34 -10.10 42.36
N ASN A 106 -1.47 -9.26 42.93
CA ASN A 106 -1.87 -8.25 43.92
C ASN A 106 -2.96 -7.28 43.43
N LYS A 107 -2.86 -6.72 42.22
CA LYS A 107 -3.85 -5.73 41.73
C LYS A 107 -5.23 -6.31 41.52
N ALA A 108 -5.32 -7.59 41.13
CA ALA A 108 -6.59 -8.24 40.83
C ALA A 108 -7.19 -8.94 42.06
N ASN A 109 -6.34 -9.45 42.96
CA ASN A 109 -6.76 -10.38 44.00
C ASN A 109 -6.27 -9.99 45.41
N GLY A 110 -5.52 -8.90 45.57
CA GLY A 110 -4.96 -8.49 46.86
C GLY A 110 -3.85 -9.41 47.39
N THR A 111 -3.34 -10.35 46.57
CA THR A 111 -2.41 -11.39 47.04
C THR A 111 -0.98 -10.91 47.24
N THR A 112 -0.28 -11.63 48.11
CA THR A 112 1.14 -11.52 48.43
C THR A 112 2.00 -12.41 47.52
N PRO A 113 3.32 -12.15 47.40
CA PRO A 113 4.21 -13.03 46.64
C PRO A 113 4.20 -14.49 47.11
N GLN A 114 3.97 -14.73 48.42
CA GLN A 114 3.85 -16.07 48.99
C GLN A 114 2.64 -16.83 48.43
N GLU A 115 1.50 -16.16 48.26
CA GLU A 115 0.31 -16.77 47.66
C GLU A 115 0.50 -17.08 46.17
N CYS A 116 1.27 -16.27 45.45
CA CYS A 116 1.64 -16.58 44.08
C CYS A 116 2.45 -17.90 43.98
N VAL A 117 3.36 -18.14 44.94
CA VAL A 117 4.12 -19.40 45.00
C VAL A 117 3.21 -20.58 45.37
N LYS A 118 2.27 -20.40 46.32
CA LYS A 118 1.26 -21.41 46.65
C LYS A 118 0.46 -21.83 45.41
N ASP A 119 -0.03 -20.85 44.65
CA ASP A 119 -0.81 -21.10 43.44
C ASP A 119 0.02 -21.82 42.37
N GLY A 120 1.30 -21.44 42.19
CA GLY A 120 2.20 -22.11 41.27
C GLY A 120 2.49 -23.57 41.64
N LYS A 121 2.66 -23.87 42.93
CA LYS A 121 2.80 -25.25 43.42
C LYS A 121 1.53 -26.06 43.19
N SER A 122 0.36 -25.46 43.41
CA SER A 122 -0.92 -26.10 43.09
C SER A 122 -1.10 -26.37 41.62
N ALA A 123 -0.69 -25.46 40.74
CA ALA A 123 -0.73 -25.68 39.30
C ALA A 123 0.12 -26.90 38.88
N MET A 124 1.34 -27.03 39.41
CA MET A 124 2.22 -28.17 39.10
C MET A 124 1.68 -29.49 39.63
N ARG A 125 1.22 -29.52 40.89
CA ARG A 125 0.63 -30.72 41.48
C ARG A 125 -0.60 -31.17 40.73
N TRP A 126 -1.49 -30.22 40.41
CA TRP A 126 -2.67 -30.50 39.62
C TRP A 126 -2.29 -31.08 38.25
N LEU A 127 -1.34 -30.47 37.55
CA LEU A 127 -0.91 -30.96 36.24
C LEU A 127 -0.32 -32.37 36.33
N ARG A 128 0.47 -32.65 37.36
CA ARG A 128 1.08 -33.97 37.60
C ARG A 128 0.03 -35.03 37.92
N THR A 129 -0.96 -34.72 38.76
CA THR A 129 -2.06 -35.63 39.10
C THR A 129 -2.96 -35.94 37.89
N HIS A 130 -3.16 -34.97 37.00
CA HIS A 130 -4.02 -35.11 35.83
C HIS A 130 -3.26 -35.44 34.54
N ALA A 131 -1.95 -35.69 34.61
CA ALA A 131 -1.07 -35.80 33.44
C ALA A 131 -1.57 -36.80 32.39
N GLN A 132 -2.07 -37.96 32.83
CA GLN A 132 -2.57 -39.00 31.93
C GLN A 132 -3.77 -38.54 31.08
N ASN A 133 -4.64 -37.67 31.60
CA ASN A 133 -5.82 -37.16 30.88
C ASN A 133 -5.44 -36.25 29.70
N TYR A 134 -4.21 -35.76 29.68
CA TYR A 134 -3.70 -34.85 28.68
C TYR A 134 -2.53 -35.44 27.89
N GLY A 135 -2.30 -36.76 27.99
CA GLY A 135 -1.18 -37.42 27.32
C GLY A 135 0.19 -36.96 27.79
N ILE A 136 0.30 -36.48 29.02
CA ILE A 136 1.54 -36.00 29.64
C ILE A 136 2.18 -37.12 30.45
N ASN A 137 3.50 -37.22 30.39
CA ASN A 137 4.27 -38.05 31.33
C ASN A 137 4.51 -37.27 32.64
N ALA A 138 3.89 -37.74 33.72
CA ALA A 138 3.97 -37.12 35.06
C ALA A 138 5.40 -36.95 35.61
N ASN A 139 6.35 -37.75 35.11
CA ASN A 139 7.77 -37.73 35.49
C ASN A 139 8.64 -36.90 34.52
N LYS A 140 8.02 -36.16 33.60
CA LYS A 140 8.70 -35.29 32.63
C LYS A 140 7.98 -33.95 32.51
N ILE A 141 7.78 -33.28 33.65
CA ILE A 141 7.16 -31.95 33.71
C ILE A 141 8.21 -30.91 34.09
N LEU A 142 8.43 -29.98 33.18
CA LEU A 142 9.36 -28.85 33.24
C LEU A 142 8.60 -27.63 33.78
N ALA A 143 9.33 -26.61 34.23
CA ALA A 143 8.72 -25.30 34.54
C ALA A 143 9.52 -24.16 33.90
N GLY A 144 8.84 -23.06 33.61
CA GLY A 144 9.48 -21.86 33.10
C GLY A 144 8.69 -20.61 33.41
N GLY A 145 9.28 -19.46 33.14
CA GLY A 145 8.56 -18.20 33.29
C GLY A 145 9.44 -16.97 33.13
N GLY A 146 8.77 -15.83 32.94
CA GLY A 146 9.41 -14.53 32.81
C GLY A 146 9.34 -13.73 34.11
N SER A 147 10.42 -13.04 34.51
CA SER A 147 10.39 -12.08 35.64
C SER A 147 9.88 -12.75 36.94
N ALA A 148 8.81 -12.23 37.55
CA ALA A 148 8.14 -12.83 38.72
C ALA A 148 7.60 -14.24 38.47
N GLY A 149 7.15 -14.56 37.25
CA GLY A 149 6.77 -15.93 36.89
C GLY A 149 7.97 -16.86 36.81
N GLY A 150 9.12 -16.34 36.37
CA GLY A 150 10.40 -17.05 36.44
C GLY A 150 10.83 -17.34 37.89
N HIS A 151 10.50 -16.45 38.82
CA HIS A 151 10.66 -16.74 40.25
C HIS A 151 9.75 -17.87 40.72
N ILE A 152 8.45 -17.84 40.37
CA ILE A 152 7.53 -18.92 40.74
C ILE A 152 8.09 -20.25 40.23
N ALA A 153 8.43 -20.35 38.94
CA ALA A 153 9.02 -21.55 38.36
C ALA A 153 10.27 -22.03 39.13
N ALA A 154 11.21 -21.14 39.47
CA ALA A 154 12.39 -21.48 40.25
C ALA A 154 12.06 -21.88 41.71
N ALA A 155 11.05 -21.27 42.31
CA ALA A 155 10.60 -21.56 43.67
C ALA A 155 9.92 -22.94 43.77
N LEU A 156 9.26 -23.43 42.71
CA LEU A 156 8.75 -24.80 42.66
C LEU A 156 9.86 -25.84 42.91
N ALA A 157 11.08 -25.53 42.47
CA ALA A 157 12.24 -26.41 42.60
C ALA A 157 13.03 -26.25 43.90
N THR A 158 13.16 -25.02 44.39
CA THR A 158 14.10 -24.68 45.48
C THR A 158 13.42 -24.45 46.82
N VAL A 159 12.19 -23.90 46.82
CA VAL A 159 11.53 -23.46 48.05
C VAL A 159 10.69 -24.59 48.63
N LYS A 160 11.01 -25.04 49.86
CA LYS A 160 10.31 -26.17 50.53
C LYS A 160 8.95 -25.77 51.13
N GLY A 161 8.82 -24.55 51.64
CA GLY A 161 7.61 -24.03 52.30
C GLY A 161 6.50 -23.56 51.35
N PHE A 162 5.50 -22.83 51.86
CA PHE A 162 4.43 -22.18 51.07
C PHE A 162 3.56 -23.13 50.22
N ASN A 163 3.08 -24.22 50.83
CA ASN A 163 2.03 -25.06 50.22
C ASN A 163 0.65 -24.52 50.58
N GLU A 164 -0.35 -24.82 49.76
CA GLU A 164 -1.73 -24.49 50.11
C GLU A 164 -2.26 -25.42 51.21
N VAL A 165 -3.07 -24.89 52.12
CA VAL A 165 -3.66 -25.70 53.20
C VAL A 165 -4.63 -26.71 52.59
N GLY A 166 -4.49 -27.99 52.97
CA GLY A 166 -5.34 -29.09 52.49
C GLY A 166 -4.88 -29.75 51.19
N GLU A 167 -3.74 -29.33 50.63
CA GLU A 167 -3.19 -29.92 49.41
C GLU A 167 -2.42 -31.22 49.67
N ASP A 168 -2.54 -32.20 48.76
CA ASP A 168 -1.75 -33.43 48.80
C ASP A 168 -0.29 -33.14 48.42
N THR A 169 0.53 -32.93 49.44
CA THR A 169 1.96 -32.67 49.29
C THR A 169 2.80 -33.92 48.97
N THR A 170 2.20 -35.12 48.94
CA THR A 170 2.88 -36.33 48.45
C THR A 170 3.07 -36.29 46.93
N VAL A 171 2.22 -35.54 46.22
CA VAL A 171 2.46 -35.14 44.84
C VAL A 171 3.51 -34.03 44.83
N SER A 172 4.68 -34.33 44.26
CA SER A 172 5.77 -33.36 44.16
C SER A 172 5.33 -32.14 43.34
N CYS A 173 5.82 -30.95 43.69
CA CYS A 173 5.74 -29.74 42.87
C CYS A 173 7.07 -29.43 42.14
N MET A 174 8.11 -30.26 42.33
CA MET A 174 9.42 -30.02 41.76
C MET A 174 9.42 -30.37 40.26
N PRO A 175 9.86 -29.46 39.37
CA PRO A 175 10.02 -29.73 37.94
C PRO A 175 11.33 -30.47 37.64
N GLU A 176 11.42 -31.07 36.45
CA GLU A 176 12.61 -31.80 36.01
C GLU A 176 13.68 -30.92 35.34
N ALA A 177 13.30 -29.73 34.87
CA ALA A 177 14.22 -28.69 34.38
C ALA A 177 13.54 -27.31 34.42
N LEU A 178 14.35 -26.25 34.36
CA LEU A 178 13.89 -24.85 34.41
C LEU A 178 14.31 -24.05 33.18
N VAL A 179 13.36 -23.31 32.58
CA VAL A 179 13.59 -22.37 31.47
C VAL A 179 13.16 -20.96 31.88
N LEU A 180 14.11 -20.10 32.22
CA LEU A 180 13.85 -18.85 32.92
C LEU A 180 14.26 -17.62 32.10
N PHE A 181 13.32 -16.68 31.91
CA PHE A 181 13.51 -15.45 31.15
C PHE A 181 13.56 -14.23 32.09
N ASN A 182 14.69 -13.53 32.14
CA ASN A 182 14.97 -12.42 33.08
C ASN A 182 14.38 -12.64 34.50
N PRO A 183 14.70 -13.75 35.19
CA PRO A 183 13.91 -14.21 36.33
C PRO A 183 14.28 -13.53 37.66
N ALA A 184 13.30 -13.43 38.56
CA ALA A 184 13.49 -12.90 39.92
C ALA A 184 14.08 -13.91 40.92
N ILE A 185 15.22 -14.52 40.58
CA ILE A 185 15.84 -15.66 41.31
C ILE A 185 16.56 -15.31 42.63
N HIS A 186 16.83 -14.03 42.88
CA HIS A 186 17.46 -13.56 44.12
C HIS A 186 16.58 -12.50 44.78
N ASN A 187 16.08 -12.78 45.99
CA ASN A 187 15.16 -11.91 46.73
C ASN A 187 15.71 -11.41 48.07
N GLY A 188 17.02 -11.60 48.34
CA GLY A 188 17.71 -11.00 49.49
C GLY A 188 17.90 -9.48 49.36
N LYS A 189 18.62 -8.85 50.29
CA LYS A 189 18.76 -7.38 50.40
C LYS A 189 19.14 -6.67 49.09
N GLU A 190 19.93 -7.32 48.24
CA GLU A 190 20.39 -6.78 46.95
C GLU A 190 19.51 -7.17 45.76
N GLY A 191 18.54 -8.04 46.00
CA GLY A 191 17.66 -8.66 45.02
C GLY A 191 16.29 -8.01 44.91
N TYR A 192 15.61 -8.30 43.81
CA TYR A 192 14.29 -7.75 43.52
C TYR A 192 13.23 -8.25 44.50
N GLY A 193 12.37 -7.34 44.96
CA GLY A 193 11.22 -7.69 45.79
C GLY A 193 11.52 -7.86 47.28
N TYR A 194 12.77 -7.66 47.75
CA TYR A 194 13.16 -7.82 49.16
C TYR A 194 12.22 -7.14 50.15
N THR A 195 11.84 -5.88 49.89
CA THR A 195 10.96 -5.10 50.77
C THR A 195 9.57 -5.71 50.94
N ARG A 196 9.12 -6.55 49.99
CA ARG A 196 7.81 -7.24 50.04
C ARG A 196 7.87 -8.59 50.71
N VAL A 197 9.07 -9.13 50.93
CA VAL A 197 9.29 -10.46 51.52
C VAL A 197 10.25 -10.40 52.70
N GLN A 198 10.51 -9.21 53.26
CA GLN A 198 11.58 -8.95 54.23
C GLN A 198 11.55 -9.88 55.46
N GLU A 199 10.36 -10.37 55.84
CA GLU A 199 10.16 -11.21 57.02
C GLU A 199 10.51 -12.69 56.75
N TYR A 200 10.56 -13.11 55.49
CA TYR A 200 10.69 -14.52 55.09
C TYR A 200 11.55 -14.73 53.83
N TRP A 201 12.30 -13.70 53.40
CA TRP A 201 13.02 -13.66 52.12
C TRP A 201 13.99 -14.82 51.94
N GLU A 202 14.65 -15.27 53.00
CA GLU A 202 15.62 -16.36 52.97
C GLU A 202 14.94 -17.68 52.57
N SER A 203 13.76 -17.95 53.13
CA SER A 203 12.93 -19.13 52.77
C SER A 203 12.18 -18.99 51.43
N PHE A 204 12.13 -17.79 50.85
CA PHE A 204 11.38 -17.47 49.62
C PHE A 204 12.28 -17.32 48.38
N SER A 205 13.56 -17.00 48.59
CA SER A 205 14.50 -16.71 47.52
C SER A 205 15.02 -18.01 46.89
N PRO A 206 14.85 -18.24 45.58
CA PRO A 206 15.37 -19.43 44.93
C PRO A 206 16.88 -19.60 45.11
N TYR A 207 17.66 -18.52 44.95
CA TYR A 207 19.11 -18.50 45.18
C TYR A 207 19.53 -19.09 46.54
N HIS A 208 18.82 -18.75 47.62
CA HIS A 208 19.19 -19.14 48.99
C HIS A 208 18.76 -20.56 49.35
N ASN A 209 17.97 -21.22 48.49
CA ASN A 209 17.45 -22.57 48.72
C ASN A 209 17.91 -23.56 47.64
N ILE A 210 19.00 -23.26 46.92
CA ILE A 210 19.64 -24.20 46.02
C ILE A 210 20.25 -25.34 46.83
N ASP A 211 19.95 -26.58 46.45
CA ASP A 211 20.67 -27.77 46.89
C ASP A 211 20.87 -28.74 45.72
N LYS A 212 21.54 -29.87 45.97
CA LYS A 212 21.84 -30.91 44.96
C LYS A 212 20.61 -31.52 44.27
N THR A 213 19.39 -31.28 44.78
CA THR A 213 18.13 -31.77 44.18
C THR A 213 17.52 -30.76 43.20
N THR A 214 18.05 -29.54 43.13
CA THR A 214 17.63 -28.53 42.16
C THR A 214 17.84 -29.07 40.74
N PRO A 215 16.87 -28.90 39.83
CA PRO A 215 16.98 -29.45 38.48
C PRO A 215 17.87 -28.57 37.59
N PRO A 216 18.38 -29.12 36.46
CA PRO A 216 19.09 -28.35 35.45
C PRO A 216 18.31 -27.10 35.02
N THR A 217 19.00 -25.98 34.89
CA THR A 217 18.35 -24.67 34.65
C THR A 217 19.03 -23.91 33.52
N VAL A 218 18.26 -23.29 32.62
CA VAL A 218 18.74 -22.23 31.72
C VAL A 218 18.17 -20.87 32.11
N ILE A 219 19.03 -19.85 32.14
CA ILE A 219 18.70 -18.46 32.40
C ILE A 219 19.04 -17.63 31.17
N LEU A 220 18.04 -16.93 30.63
CA LEU A 220 18.12 -16.06 29.47
C LEU A 220 17.97 -14.61 29.96
N LEU A 221 19.05 -13.81 29.91
CA LEU A 221 19.10 -12.49 30.56
C LEU A 221 19.84 -11.44 29.70
N GLY A 222 19.29 -10.23 29.63
CA GLY A 222 19.94 -9.10 28.95
C GLY A 222 21.06 -8.46 29.79
N THR A 223 22.14 -8.00 29.16
CA THR A 223 23.27 -7.40 29.89
C THR A 223 22.93 -6.04 30.49
N GLU A 224 21.91 -5.36 29.98
CA GLU A 224 21.44 -4.05 30.44
C GLU A 224 20.14 -4.15 31.26
N ASP A 225 19.79 -5.33 31.78
CA ASP A 225 18.65 -5.49 32.67
C ASP A 225 18.89 -4.77 34.01
N ARG A 226 18.22 -3.63 34.18
CA ARG A 226 18.26 -2.80 35.39
C ARG A 226 17.34 -3.30 36.50
N VAL A 227 16.44 -4.23 36.20
CA VAL A 227 15.52 -4.85 37.17
C VAL A 227 16.20 -6.06 37.81
N PHE A 228 16.83 -6.92 37.01
CA PHE A 228 17.53 -8.12 37.45
C PHE A 228 18.99 -8.09 37.01
N LYS A 229 19.87 -7.75 37.95
CA LYS A 229 21.29 -7.54 37.69
C LYS A 229 21.97 -8.82 37.18
N PRO A 230 22.72 -8.77 36.08
CA PRO A 230 23.51 -9.91 35.59
C PRO A 230 24.51 -10.46 36.61
N SER A 231 24.99 -9.65 37.56
CA SER A 231 25.87 -10.11 38.65
C SER A 231 25.19 -11.17 39.53
N LEU A 232 23.92 -10.96 39.91
CA LEU A 232 23.18 -11.90 40.75
C LEU A 232 22.85 -13.21 40.01
N ALA A 233 22.66 -13.15 38.69
CA ALA A 233 22.47 -14.36 37.87
C ALA A 233 23.77 -15.18 37.76
N LYS A 234 24.94 -14.51 37.68
CA LYS A 234 26.25 -15.19 37.72
C LYS A 234 26.48 -15.87 39.07
N GLU A 235 26.11 -15.23 40.18
CA GLU A 235 26.16 -15.84 41.51
C GLU A 235 25.23 -17.05 41.62
N PHE A 236 24.01 -16.97 41.08
CA PHE A 236 23.08 -18.10 41.05
C PHE A 236 23.66 -19.30 40.29
N LYS A 237 24.21 -19.06 39.09
CA LYS A 237 24.90 -20.11 38.32
C LYS A 237 26.04 -20.74 39.13
N LYS A 238 26.87 -19.92 39.77
CA LYS A 238 27.97 -20.41 40.60
C LYS A 238 27.47 -21.30 41.75
N ASN A 239 26.42 -20.89 42.47
CA ASN A 239 25.85 -21.68 43.56
C ASN A 239 25.25 -23.02 43.08
N MET A 240 24.58 -23.03 41.92
CA MET A 240 24.11 -24.26 41.27
C MET A 240 25.27 -25.22 40.97
N GLU A 241 26.35 -24.72 40.37
CA GLU A 241 27.52 -25.52 40.00
C GLU A 241 28.27 -26.05 41.23
N GLU A 242 28.40 -25.26 42.30
CA GLU A 242 28.98 -25.68 43.58
C GLU A 242 28.18 -26.81 44.25
N ASN A 243 26.87 -26.89 43.98
CA ASN A 243 26.00 -27.99 44.41
C ASN A 243 25.96 -29.17 43.41
N GLY A 244 26.77 -29.13 42.35
CA GLY A 244 26.83 -30.17 41.32
C GLY A 244 25.65 -30.16 40.35
N VAL A 245 24.93 -29.04 40.25
CA VAL A 245 23.76 -28.88 39.37
C VAL A 245 24.11 -28.03 38.14
N ARG A 246 23.70 -28.48 36.96
CA ARG A 246 23.90 -27.73 35.70
C ARG A 246 23.09 -26.43 35.69
N CYS A 247 23.74 -25.31 35.40
CA CYS A 247 23.08 -24.04 35.13
C CYS A 247 23.69 -23.34 33.92
N ASP A 248 22.91 -23.15 32.87
CA ASP A 248 23.30 -22.46 31.64
C ASP A 248 22.86 -20.99 31.74
N LEU A 249 23.81 -20.04 31.78
CA LEU A 249 23.51 -18.61 31.80
C LEU A 249 23.87 -18.00 30.45
N ILE A 250 22.87 -17.55 29.70
CA ILE A 250 23.02 -16.94 28.39
C ILE A 250 22.72 -15.45 28.51
N LEU A 251 23.74 -14.64 28.20
CA LEU A 251 23.67 -13.19 28.29
C LEU A 251 23.50 -12.55 26.92
N TYR A 252 22.47 -11.75 26.76
CA TYR A 252 22.14 -11.05 25.52
C TYR A 252 22.64 -9.60 25.59
N LYS A 253 23.63 -9.29 24.75
CA LYS A 253 24.29 -7.99 24.74
C LYS A 253 23.29 -6.86 24.42
N ASP A 254 23.40 -5.77 25.17
CA ASP A 254 22.64 -4.52 24.99
C ASP A 254 21.12 -4.67 25.16
N GLN A 255 20.64 -5.79 25.73
CA GLN A 255 19.21 -6.04 25.94
C GLN A 255 18.75 -5.65 27.36
N GLU A 256 17.58 -5.00 27.43
CA GLU A 256 16.93 -4.55 28.66
C GLU A 256 15.94 -5.60 29.23
N HIS A 257 15.24 -5.26 30.32
CA HIS A 257 14.21 -6.13 30.90
C HIS A 257 13.07 -6.40 29.91
N ALA A 258 12.56 -7.64 29.88
CA ALA A 258 11.41 -8.06 29.06
C ALA A 258 11.65 -8.13 27.53
N PHE A 259 12.89 -8.05 27.07
CA PHE A 259 13.27 -8.12 25.65
C PHE A 259 12.83 -9.40 24.92
N PHE A 260 12.60 -10.51 25.65
CA PHE A 260 12.17 -11.81 25.13
C PHE A 260 10.68 -11.88 24.72
N ASN A 261 9.89 -10.82 24.98
CA ASN A 261 8.49 -10.78 24.55
C ASN A 261 8.41 -10.47 23.05
N LYS A 262 7.61 -11.26 22.30
CA LYS A 262 7.45 -11.14 20.84
C LYS A 262 7.11 -9.72 20.38
N ASP A 263 6.21 -9.05 21.09
CA ASP A 263 5.75 -7.68 20.77
C ASP A 263 6.81 -6.59 21.02
N MET A 264 7.86 -6.89 21.79
CA MET A 264 8.90 -5.93 22.15
C MET A 264 10.12 -6.03 21.23
N ASN A 265 10.56 -7.25 20.94
CA ASN A 265 11.70 -7.51 20.07
C ASN A 265 11.55 -8.92 19.46
N LEU A 266 11.11 -8.98 18.21
CA LEU A 266 10.82 -10.22 17.50
C LEU A 266 12.07 -11.09 17.32
N GLU A 267 13.18 -10.50 16.91
CA GLU A 267 14.44 -11.21 16.67
C GLU A 267 14.93 -11.87 17.97
N MET A 268 14.94 -11.10 19.06
CA MET A 268 15.38 -11.62 20.35
C MET A 268 14.37 -12.60 20.96
N HIS A 269 13.08 -12.44 20.72
CA HIS A 269 12.09 -13.46 21.07
C HIS A 269 12.48 -14.81 20.45
N TYR A 270 12.68 -14.88 19.14
CA TYR A 270 13.06 -16.14 18.49
C TYR A 270 14.44 -16.64 18.93
N GLN A 271 15.41 -15.74 19.10
CA GLN A 271 16.73 -16.14 19.57
C GLN A 271 16.68 -16.78 20.97
N THR A 272 15.92 -16.20 21.91
CA THR A 272 15.74 -16.78 23.25
C THR A 272 15.02 -18.13 23.21
N MET A 273 14.09 -18.32 22.27
CA MET A 273 13.43 -19.61 22.06
C MET A 273 14.36 -20.67 21.47
N ILE A 274 15.21 -20.30 20.52
CA ILE A 274 16.24 -21.20 19.96
C ILE A 274 17.18 -21.68 21.05
N ASP A 275 17.61 -20.79 21.95
CA ASP A 275 18.54 -21.16 23.02
C ASP A 275 17.87 -21.99 24.12
N ALA A 276 16.59 -21.73 24.43
CA ALA A 276 15.78 -22.62 25.26
C ALA A 276 15.59 -24.01 24.63
N ASP A 277 15.34 -24.09 23.33
CA ASP A 277 15.20 -25.34 22.57
C ASP A 277 16.50 -26.17 22.64
N LYS A 278 17.65 -25.55 22.36
CA LYS A 278 18.98 -26.21 22.49
C LYS A 278 19.19 -26.80 23.88
N PHE A 279 18.84 -26.06 24.93
CA PHE A 279 18.92 -26.55 26.30
C PHE A 279 18.03 -27.79 26.51
N LEU A 280 16.78 -27.74 26.06
CA LEU A 280 15.83 -28.86 26.19
C LEU A 280 16.21 -30.07 25.33
N ILE A 281 16.78 -29.88 24.14
CA ILE A 281 17.38 -30.94 23.31
C ILE A 281 18.52 -31.61 24.07
N SER A 282 19.41 -30.83 24.68
CA SER A 282 20.55 -31.36 25.43
C SER A 282 20.16 -32.21 26.64
N LEU A 283 18.92 -32.08 27.12
CA LEU A 283 18.34 -32.88 28.20
C LEU A 283 17.44 -34.03 27.69
N GLY A 284 17.23 -34.13 26.36
CA GLY A 284 16.42 -35.17 25.73
C GLY A 284 14.90 -34.95 25.83
N TYR A 285 14.45 -33.73 26.11
CA TYR A 285 13.02 -33.37 26.09
C TYR A 285 12.52 -32.98 24.71
N LEU A 286 13.41 -32.50 23.84
CA LEU A 286 13.16 -32.17 22.44
C LEU A 286 14.14 -32.94 21.53
N LYS A 287 13.80 -33.06 20.23
CA LYS A 287 14.60 -33.78 19.23
C LYS A 287 14.78 -32.97 17.95
N GLY A 288 15.81 -33.32 17.18
CA GLY A 288 16.18 -32.66 15.92
C GLY A 288 16.89 -31.32 16.17
N GLU A 289 17.35 -30.69 15.09
CA GLU A 289 17.95 -29.36 15.17
C GLU A 289 16.89 -28.31 15.54
N PRO A 290 17.23 -27.33 16.40
CA PRO A 290 16.40 -26.14 16.56
C PRO A 290 16.22 -25.46 15.20
N ARG A 291 15.06 -24.84 14.99
CA ARG A 291 14.87 -23.95 13.84
C ARG A 291 15.91 -22.82 13.87
N THR A 292 16.30 -22.31 12.70
CA THR A 292 17.24 -21.19 12.61
C THR A 292 16.52 -19.85 12.76
N LEU A 293 17.23 -18.83 13.26
CA LEU A 293 16.70 -17.47 13.29
C LEU A 293 16.30 -17.01 11.88
N THR A 294 17.12 -17.33 10.88
CA THR A 294 16.85 -17.05 9.47
C THR A 294 15.56 -17.70 8.98
N SER A 295 15.31 -18.98 9.30
CA SER A 295 14.05 -19.65 8.92
C SER A 295 12.83 -19.03 9.60
N PHE A 296 12.95 -18.61 10.87
CA PHE A 296 11.84 -17.91 11.55
C PHE A 296 11.58 -16.54 10.96
N LEU A 297 12.63 -15.78 10.66
CA LEU A 297 12.48 -14.48 10.04
C LEU A 297 11.94 -14.61 8.61
N ALA A 298 12.27 -15.68 7.89
CA ALA A 298 11.72 -15.97 6.56
C ALA A 298 10.24 -16.37 6.62
N GLU A 299 9.85 -17.30 7.50
CA GLU A 299 8.43 -17.64 7.73
C GLU A 299 7.64 -16.43 8.22
N HIS A 300 8.21 -15.64 9.14
CA HIS A 300 7.56 -14.42 9.62
C HIS A 300 7.49 -13.36 8.52
N LYS A 301 8.46 -13.29 7.61
CA LYS A 301 8.37 -12.44 6.40
C LYS A 301 7.25 -12.93 5.48
N GLU A 302 7.03 -14.23 5.35
CA GLU A 302 5.89 -14.79 4.60
C GLU A 302 4.53 -14.58 5.28
N GLU A 303 4.44 -14.69 6.62
CA GLU A 303 3.28 -14.26 7.42
C GLU A 303 3.02 -12.77 7.23
N ASN A 304 4.07 -11.99 6.96
CA ASN A 304 4.03 -10.54 6.83
C ASN A 304 4.02 -10.02 5.39
N ALA A 305 3.73 -10.86 4.41
CA ALA A 305 3.79 -10.44 3.02
C ALA A 305 2.65 -9.47 2.66
N LEU A 306 2.98 -8.39 1.97
CA LEU A 306 1.99 -7.47 1.40
C LEU A 306 1.22 -8.18 0.28
N ARG A 307 0.01 -8.64 0.61
CA ARG A 307 -0.84 -9.45 -0.27
C ARG A 307 -2.28 -8.98 -0.27
N LEU A 308 -2.89 -9.01 -1.46
CA LEU A 308 -4.33 -9.06 -1.59
C LEU A 308 -4.72 -10.54 -1.70
N TRP A 309 -5.70 -11.00 -0.94
CA TRP A 309 -6.14 -12.40 -1.05
C TRP A 309 -7.64 -12.59 -0.83
N TYR A 310 -8.18 -13.62 -1.48
CA TYR A 310 -9.60 -13.95 -1.53
C TYR A 310 -9.77 -15.47 -1.50
N ASP A 311 -10.89 -15.92 -0.93
CA ASP A 311 -11.30 -17.32 -0.81
C ASP A 311 -12.29 -17.75 -1.90
N GLN A 312 -12.51 -16.90 -2.91
CA GLN A 312 -13.38 -17.19 -4.05
C GLN A 312 -12.86 -16.59 -5.38
N PRO A 313 -13.21 -17.19 -6.53
CA PRO A 313 -12.98 -16.59 -7.85
C PRO A 313 -13.69 -15.25 -8.00
N ALA A 314 -13.12 -14.37 -8.81
CA ALA A 314 -13.76 -13.12 -9.21
C ALA A 314 -14.94 -13.38 -10.15
N LYS A 315 -15.96 -12.53 -10.04
CA LYS A 315 -17.16 -12.47 -10.90
C LYS A 315 -17.25 -11.15 -11.64
N ASP A 316 -16.65 -10.09 -11.11
CA ASP A 316 -16.64 -8.75 -11.70
C ASP A 316 -15.22 -8.25 -11.99
N TRP A 317 -15.03 -7.66 -13.17
CA TRP A 317 -13.73 -7.23 -13.67
C TRP A 317 -13.13 -6.10 -12.84
N GLN A 318 -13.87 -5.00 -12.64
CA GLN A 318 -13.36 -3.83 -11.94
C GLN A 318 -13.30 -4.04 -10.43
N SER A 319 -14.19 -4.87 -9.87
CA SER A 319 -14.32 -5.03 -8.43
C SER A 319 -13.43 -6.13 -7.86
N GLU A 320 -13.31 -7.27 -8.53
CA GLU A 320 -12.80 -8.50 -7.90
C GLU A 320 -11.60 -9.10 -8.63
N ALA A 321 -11.48 -8.96 -9.95
CA ALA A 321 -10.33 -9.47 -10.69
C ALA A 321 -9.04 -8.75 -10.28
N LEU A 322 -7.90 -9.43 -10.38
CA LEU A 322 -6.62 -8.92 -9.88
C LEU A 322 -5.69 -8.50 -11.02
N PRO A 323 -5.11 -7.29 -10.95
CA PRO A 323 -4.23 -6.78 -12.00
C PRO A 323 -2.84 -7.36 -11.92
N ILE A 324 -2.26 -7.61 -13.08
CA ILE A 324 -0.84 -7.79 -13.36
C ILE A 324 -0.46 -6.96 -14.59
N GLY A 325 0.80 -6.60 -14.72
CA GLY A 325 1.26 -5.84 -15.88
C GLY A 325 2.77 -5.70 -15.93
N ASN A 326 3.27 -5.40 -17.11
CA ASN A 326 4.69 -5.19 -17.39
C ASN A 326 4.97 -3.78 -17.97
N GLY A 327 4.06 -2.84 -17.77
CA GLY A 327 4.09 -1.49 -18.34
C GLY A 327 3.58 -1.41 -19.80
N TYR A 328 3.85 -2.41 -20.64
CA TYR A 328 3.34 -2.46 -22.03
C TYR A 328 1.91 -2.99 -22.08
N MET A 329 1.70 -4.13 -21.42
CA MET A 329 0.42 -4.82 -21.32
C MET A 329 -0.07 -4.81 -19.88
N GLY A 330 -1.38 -4.71 -19.71
CA GLY A 330 -2.07 -4.98 -18.46
C GLY A 330 -3.04 -6.14 -18.63
N ALA A 331 -3.09 -7.04 -17.65
CA ALA A 331 -4.02 -8.15 -17.60
C ALA A 331 -4.71 -8.26 -16.24
N MET A 332 -5.93 -8.78 -16.24
CA MET A 332 -6.76 -9.01 -15.06
C MET A 332 -7.14 -10.49 -15.01
N PHE A 333 -6.72 -11.20 -13.95
CA PHE A 333 -7.04 -12.62 -13.78
C PHE A 333 -8.20 -12.82 -12.79
N PHE A 334 -9.14 -13.70 -13.16
CA PHE A 334 -10.38 -13.91 -12.40
C PHE A 334 -10.27 -15.08 -11.43
N GLY A 335 -9.56 -16.12 -11.83
CA GLY A 335 -9.29 -17.30 -11.03
C GLY A 335 -10.37 -18.36 -10.99
N GLY A 336 -11.19 -18.46 -12.04
CA GLY A 336 -12.19 -19.53 -12.14
C GLY A 336 -11.54 -20.92 -12.25
N THR A 337 -11.98 -21.88 -11.46
CA THR A 337 -11.39 -23.23 -11.40
C THR A 337 -11.59 -24.01 -12.70
N ASN A 338 -12.80 -24.10 -13.24
CA ASN A 338 -13.04 -24.81 -14.51
C ASN A 338 -12.72 -23.95 -15.74
N LYS A 339 -12.88 -22.63 -15.59
CA LYS A 339 -12.73 -21.64 -16.66
C LYS A 339 -11.99 -20.43 -16.11
N GLU A 340 -10.69 -20.38 -16.35
CA GLU A 340 -9.91 -19.18 -16.13
C GLU A 340 -10.27 -18.13 -17.18
N GLN A 341 -10.36 -16.89 -16.73
CA GLN A 341 -10.47 -15.71 -17.59
C GLN A 341 -9.28 -14.80 -17.29
N ILE A 342 -8.51 -14.49 -18.33
CA ILE A 342 -7.46 -13.48 -18.26
C ILE A 342 -7.82 -12.42 -19.30
N GLN A 343 -8.46 -11.35 -18.84
CA GLN A 343 -8.72 -10.17 -19.67
C GLN A 343 -7.42 -9.41 -19.84
N PHE A 344 -7.13 -8.87 -21.02
CA PHE A 344 -5.95 -8.02 -21.19
C PHE A 344 -6.08 -6.93 -22.25
N SER A 345 -5.19 -5.95 -22.15
CA SER A 345 -5.03 -4.86 -23.10
C SER A 345 -3.55 -4.54 -23.33
N GLU A 346 -3.26 -3.82 -24.42
CA GLU A 346 -1.92 -3.31 -24.74
C GLU A 346 -2.02 -1.79 -24.89
N GLY A 347 -1.06 -1.05 -24.33
CA GLY A 347 -1.17 0.38 -24.10
C GLY A 347 -1.32 1.26 -25.36
N THR A 348 -1.01 0.74 -26.54
CA THR A 348 -1.05 1.45 -27.83
C THR A 348 -2.25 1.06 -28.70
N LEU A 349 -3.07 0.07 -28.31
CA LEU A 349 -4.26 -0.31 -29.07
C LEU A 349 -5.42 0.67 -28.84
N TRP A 350 -5.71 1.50 -29.83
CA TRP A 350 -6.70 2.58 -29.75
C TRP A 350 -7.52 2.70 -31.04
N SER A 351 -8.80 3.07 -30.90
CA SER A 351 -9.58 3.68 -31.98
C SER A 351 -9.28 5.18 -32.09
N GLY A 352 -9.79 5.85 -33.13
CA GLY A 352 -9.60 7.26 -33.43
C GLY A 352 -8.28 7.56 -34.13
N GLY A 353 -7.96 8.86 -34.25
CA GLY A 353 -6.71 9.30 -34.84
C GLY A 353 -6.66 9.20 -36.37
N PRO A 354 -5.47 9.35 -36.99
CA PRO A 354 -5.31 9.20 -38.44
C PRO A 354 -5.84 7.86 -38.94
N GLY A 355 -6.64 7.90 -40.01
CA GLY A 355 -7.30 6.72 -40.59
C GLY A 355 -8.75 6.51 -40.14
N SER A 356 -9.17 7.05 -38.98
CA SER A 356 -10.57 7.01 -38.55
C SER A 356 -11.48 7.93 -39.39
N ASN A 357 -10.93 9.06 -39.85
CA ASN A 357 -11.60 10.02 -40.73
C ASN A 357 -10.59 10.68 -41.67
N ASP A 358 -10.95 10.86 -42.95
CA ASP A 358 -10.12 11.52 -43.95
C ASP A 358 -9.79 12.99 -43.60
N ASN A 359 -10.61 13.61 -42.75
CA ASN A 359 -10.44 14.98 -42.28
C ASN A 359 -9.88 15.07 -40.85
N TYR A 360 -9.37 13.97 -40.27
CA TYR A 360 -8.78 14.01 -38.94
C TYR A 360 -7.65 15.04 -38.89
N ASN A 361 -7.76 15.96 -37.94
CA ASN A 361 -6.86 17.11 -37.82
C ASN A 361 -6.56 17.44 -36.35
N PHE A 362 -6.46 16.41 -35.50
CA PHE A 362 -6.13 16.57 -34.07
C PHE A 362 -7.22 17.32 -33.27
N GLY A 363 -8.45 17.34 -33.80
CA GLY A 363 -9.59 18.08 -33.25
C GLY A 363 -9.57 19.58 -33.54
N VAL A 364 -8.61 20.07 -34.32
CA VAL A 364 -8.35 21.51 -34.45
C VAL A 364 -9.39 22.20 -35.32
N ARG A 365 -9.98 23.29 -34.82
CA ARG A 365 -10.79 24.19 -35.63
C ARG A 365 -9.90 25.27 -36.23
N LYS A 366 -9.75 25.26 -37.55
CA LYS A 366 -8.96 26.26 -38.27
C LYS A 366 -9.51 27.67 -38.04
N ASP A 367 -8.62 28.64 -37.85
CA ASP A 367 -8.91 30.06 -37.70
C ASP A 367 -9.84 30.42 -36.51
N ALA A 368 -10.00 29.54 -35.51
CA ALA A 368 -10.82 29.78 -34.33
C ALA A 368 -10.46 31.08 -33.58
N TRP A 369 -9.17 31.44 -33.58
CA TRP A 369 -8.66 32.69 -32.98
C TRP A 369 -9.34 33.96 -33.50
N LYS A 370 -9.90 33.97 -34.72
CA LYS A 370 -10.62 35.13 -35.28
C LYS A 370 -11.86 35.51 -34.47
N HIS A 371 -12.37 34.60 -33.65
CA HIS A 371 -13.53 34.81 -32.78
C HIS A 371 -13.15 35.17 -31.34
N LEU A 372 -11.86 35.06 -30.97
CA LEU A 372 -11.38 35.27 -29.61
C LEU A 372 -11.64 36.70 -29.11
N GLU A 373 -11.35 37.70 -29.93
CA GLU A 373 -11.59 39.13 -29.61
C GLU A 373 -13.07 39.42 -29.37
N ALA A 374 -13.96 38.80 -30.16
CA ALA A 374 -15.39 38.97 -30.02
C ALA A 374 -15.91 38.32 -28.72
N VAL A 375 -15.40 37.14 -28.36
CA VAL A 375 -15.70 36.49 -27.07
C VAL A 375 -15.21 37.36 -25.91
N ARG A 376 -13.97 37.85 -25.96
CA ARG A 376 -13.40 38.74 -24.94
C ARG A 376 -14.23 40.00 -24.75
N LYS A 377 -14.62 40.66 -25.85
CA LYS A 377 -15.49 41.83 -25.82
C LYS A 377 -16.85 41.53 -25.16
N LEU A 378 -17.47 40.39 -25.47
CA LEU A 378 -18.73 40.00 -24.84
C LEU A 378 -18.57 39.76 -23.33
N LEU A 379 -17.45 39.18 -22.90
CA LEU A 379 -17.13 39.05 -21.48
C LEU A 379 -16.89 40.41 -20.82
N ASP A 380 -16.21 41.34 -21.48
CA ASP A 380 -16.02 42.70 -20.99
C ASP A 380 -17.32 43.49 -20.85
N GLU A 381 -18.30 43.20 -21.71
CA GLU A 381 -19.67 43.73 -21.62
C GLU A 381 -20.57 42.93 -20.66
N GLU A 382 -20.03 41.98 -19.89
CA GLU A 382 -20.74 41.09 -18.95
C GLU A 382 -21.85 40.23 -19.60
N LYS A 383 -21.76 39.98 -20.91
CA LYS A 383 -22.70 39.15 -21.69
C LYS A 383 -22.28 37.69 -21.72
N PHE A 384 -22.17 37.06 -20.54
CA PHE A 384 -21.64 35.71 -20.37
C PHE A 384 -22.35 34.63 -21.20
N ASN A 385 -23.68 34.70 -21.34
CA ASN A 385 -24.44 33.72 -22.14
C ASN A 385 -24.12 33.82 -23.64
N GLU A 386 -23.96 35.04 -24.15
CA GLU A 386 -23.62 35.28 -25.56
C GLU A 386 -22.16 34.89 -25.83
N ALA A 387 -21.27 35.22 -24.89
CA ALA A 387 -19.86 34.79 -24.93
C ALA A 387 -19.74 33.27 -24.93
N HIS A 388 -20.49 32.58 -24.05
CA HIS A 388 -20.53 31.12 -23.98
C HIS A 388 -21.06 30.52 -25.29
N ALA A 389 -22.17 31.03 -25.82
CA ALA A 389 -22.74 30.51 -27.06
C ALA A 389 -21.77 30.67 -28.26
N LEU A 390 -21.05 31.78 -28.33
CA LEU A 390 -20.04 32.01 -29.36
C LEU A 390 -18.82 31.09 -29.15
N ALA A 391 -18.30 30.98 -27.93
CA ALA A 391 -17.17 30.12 -27.61
C ALA A 391 -17.47 28.63 -27.81
N GLN A 392 -18.66 28.15 -27.41
CA GLN A 392 -19.12 26.79 -27.66
C GLN A 392 -19.23 26.48 -29.16
N LYS A 393 -19.45 27.48 -30.02
CA LYS A 393 -19.55 27.29 -31.46
C LYS A 393 -18.19 27.35 -32.15
N GLU A 394 -17.35 28.30 -31.76
CA GLU A 394 -16.14 28.68 -32.51
C GLU A 394 -14.82 28.42 -31.78
N LEU A 395 -14.84 28.12 -30.48
CA LEU A 395 -13.65 27.86 -29.65
C LEU A 395 -13.66 26.44 -29.04
N THR A 396 -14.44 25.52 -29.60
CA THR A 396 -14.39 24.08 -29.28
C THR A 396 -13.82 23.29 -30.45
N GLY A 397 -13.23 22.14 -30.14
CA GLY A 397 -12.73 21.21 -31.14
C GLY A 397 -13.84 20.63 -32.01
N VAL A 398 -13.44 20.06 -33.13
CA VAL A 398 -14.33 19.37 -34.06
C VAL A 398 -14.27 17.88 -33.76
N LEU A 399 -15.44 17.26 -33.61
CA LEU A 399 -15.59 15.82 -33.50
C LEU A 399 -16.33 15.31 -34.72
N HIS A 400 -15.67 14.48 -35.53
CA HIS A 400 -16.32 13.83 -36.66
C HIS A 400 -16.86 12.48 -36.21
N LYS A 401 -18.17 12.31 -36.25
CA LYS A 401 -18.84 11.03 -36.01
C LYS A 401 -19.38 10.48 -37.32
N ASN A 402 -19.12 9.20 -37.59
CA ASN A 402 -19.77 8.47 -38.66
C ASN A 402 -21.03 7.75 -38.13
N GLU A 403 -22.04 7.56 -38.98
CA GLU A 403 -23.31 6.89 -38.59
C GLU A 403 -23.11 5.43 -38.12
N ASN A 404 -21.97 4.81 -38.47
CA ASN A 404 -21.60 3.45 -38.09
C ASN A 404 -20.64 3.38 -36.89
N ASP A 405 -20.33 4.50 -36.26
CA ASP A 405 -19.43 4.56 -35.10
C ASP A 405 -20.13 3.95 -33.87
N LEU A 406 -19.57 2.85 -33.37
CA LEU A 406 -20.04 2.16 -32.17
C LEU A 406 -19.50 2.83 -30.88
N SER A 407 -18.52 3.73 -31.00
CA SER A 407 -17.96 4.49 -29.89
C SER A 407 -18.71 5.82 -29.70
N SER A 408 -18.73 6.31 -28.46
CA SER A 408 -19.28 7.65 -28.20
C SER A 408 -18.32 8.78 -28.60
N PHE A 409 -17.14 8.44 -29.14
CA PHE A 409 -15.97 9.30 -29.20
C PHE A 409 -15.45 9.60 -30.61
N GLY A 410 -16.15 9.23 -31.70
CA GLY A 410 -15.79 9.70 -33.05
C GLY A 410 -14.34 9.45 -33.43
N ASP A 411 -13.79 10.37 -34.22
CA ASP A 411 -12.39 10.39 -34.62
C ASP A 411 -11.40 10.78 -33.48
N TYR A 412 -11.89 11.12 -32.28
CA TYR A 412 -11.07 11.22 -31.06
C TYR A 412 -10.63 9.83 -30.57
N GLY A 413 -11.54 8.85 -30.59
CA GLY A 413 -11.26 7.47 -30.24
C GLY A 413 -11.17 7.15 -28.76
N ALA A 414 -10.84 5.90 -28.43
CA ALA A 414 -10.72 5.39 -27.07
C ALA A 414 -9.74 4.22 -26.98
N GLN A 415 -9.17 3.99 -25.79
CA GLN A 415 -8.37 2.80 -25.51
C GLN A 415 -9.22 1.54 -25.74
N GLN A 416 -8.63 0.52 -26.35
CA GLN A 416 -9.33 -0.73 -26.67
C GLN A 416 -8.82 -1.91 -25.84
N THR A 417 -9.74 -2.70 -25.29
CA THR A 417 -9.43 -4.07 -24.85
C THR A 417 -8.91 -4.92 -26.03
N MET A 418 -7.93 -5.80 -25.79
CA MET A 418 -7.57 -6.82 -26.77
C MET A 418 -8.53 -8.02 -26.70
N GLY A 419 -9.10 -8.27 -25.53
CA GLY A 419 -10.07 -9.33 -25.25
C GLY A 419 -9.62 -10.23 -24.10
N ASP A 420 -10.05 -11.49 -24.17
CA ASP A 420 -9.91 -12.47 -23.10
C ASP A 420 -9.23 -13.74 -23.58
N LEU A 421 -8.26 -14.19 -22.79
CA LEU A 421 -7.74 -15.54 -22.84
C LEU A 421 -8.57 -16.43 -21.93
N MET A 422 -9.25 -17.41 -22.51
CA MET A 422 -10.04 -18.40 -21.78
C MET A 422 -9.27 -19.71 -21.72
N ILE A 423 -8.92 -20.14 -20.51
CA ILE A 423 -8.26 -21.43 -20.27
C ILE A 423 -9.25 -22.32 -19.52
N THR A 424 -9.68 -23.41 -20.14
CA THR A 424 -10.64 -24.34 -19.54
C THR A 424 -9.96 -25.65 -19.18
N VAL A 425 -10.37 -26.20 -18.04
CA VAL A 425 -10.07 -27.55 -17.59
C VAL A 425 -11.37 -28.14 -17.05
N ASP A 426 -11.72 -29.35 -17.47
CA ASP A 426 -13.00 -29.96 -17.13
C ASP A 426 -12.91 -30.65 -15.76
N HIS A 427 -13.38 -29.97 -14.73
CA HIS A 427 -13.52 -30.54 -13.39
C HIS A 427 -14.98 -30.95 -13.13
N ALA A 428 -15.19 -32.18 -12.64
CA ALA A 428 -16.52 -32.72 -12.33
C ALA A 428 -16.88 -32.69 -10.84
N GLU A 429 -15.90 -32.41 -9.98
CA GLU A 429 -15.98 -32.57 -8.52
C GLU A 429 -15.94 -31.22 -7.78
N GLU A 430 -16.19 -31.27 -6.46
CA GLU A 430 -16.23 -30.09 -5.58
C GLU A 430 -14.83 -29.51 -5.33
N VAL A 431 -14.75 -28.18 -5.26
CA VAL A 431 -13.49 -27.44 -5.05
C VAL A 431 -13.31 -27.17 -3.56
N GLU A 432 -12.15 -27.52 -3.03
CA GLU A 432 -11.77 -27.27 -1.64
C GLU A 432 -10.54 -26.37 -1.53
N HIS A 433 -10.39 -25.71 -0.37
CA HIS A 433 -9.22 -24.89 -0.02
C HIS A 433 -8.81 -23.84 -1.07
N TYR A 434 -9.81 -23.26 -1.76
CA TYR A 434 -9.55 -22.24 -2.77
C TYR A 434 -8.90 -21.00 -2.16
N LYS A 435 -7.87 -20.50 -2.83
CA LYS A 435 -7.24 -19.22 -2.51
C LYS A 435 -6.76 -18.53 -3.78
N ARG A 436 -7.06 -17.24 -3.91
CA ARG A 436 -6.60 -16.35 -4.97
C ARG A 436 -5.83 -15.20 -4.36
N VAL A 437 -4.60 -14.96 -4.82
CA VAL A 437 -3.65 -14.04 -4.19
C VAL A 437 -3.00 -13.16 -5.26
N LEU A 438 -2.78 -11.90 -4.93
CA LEU A 438 -1.78 -11.05 -5.58
C LEU A 438 -0.74 -10.65 -4.54
N ASP A 439 0.49 -11.14 -4.71
CA ASP A 439 1.65 -10.84 -3.88
C ASP A 439 2.41 -9.66 -4.49
N ILE A 440 2.23 -8.48 -3.88
CA ILE A 440 2.79 -7.23 -4.41
C ILE A 440 4.25 -7.05 -4.00
N GLU A 441 4.83 -7.91 -3.17
CA GLU A 441 6.29 -7.92 -2.94
C GLU A 441 7.04 -8.60 -4.09
N LYS A 442 6.33 -9.42 -4.87
CA LYS A 442 6.88 -10.18 -5.99
C LYS A 442 6.27 -9.79 -7.34
N ALA A 443 5.20 -8.99 -7.35
CA ALA A 443 4.36 -8.74 -8.51
C ALA A 443 3.87 -10.05 -9.18
N GLU A 444 3.37 -10.98 -8.36
CA GLU A 444 2.92 -12.30 -8.81
C GLU A 444 1.51 -12.60 -8.31
N GLY A 445 0.65 -13.04 -9.24
CA GLY A 445 -0.65 -13.63 -8.94
C GLY A 445 -0.53 -15.13 -8.71
N TYR A 446 -1.31 -15.66 -7.75
CA TYR A 446 -1.41 -17.08 -7.49
C TYR A 446 -2.85 -17.52 -7.31
N ILE A 447 -3.14 -18.74 -7.75
CA ILE A 447 -4.35 -19.47 -7.36
C ILE A 447 -3.95 -20.85 -6.90
N THR A 448 -4.55 -21.31 -5.81
CA THR A 448 -4.42 -22.68 -5.30
C THR A 448 -5.79 -23.22 -4.94
N TYR A 449 -6.05 -24.48 -5.27
CA TYR A 449 -7.26 -25.19 -4.85
C TYR A 449 -7.05 -26.70 -4.98
N ASN A 450 -7.90 -27.48 -4.33
CA ASN A 450 -7.91 -28.93 -4.40
C ASN A 450 -9.21 -29.43 -5.02
N ILE A 451 -9.12 -30.55 -5.73
CA ILE A 451 -10.27 -31.35 -6.14
C ILE A 451 -9.92 -32.80 -5.81
N GLY A 452 -10.61 -33.38 -4.82
CA GLY A 452 -10.19 -34.62 -4.20
C GLY A 452 -8.75 -34.51 -3.69
N ASP A 453 -7.91 -35.49 -4.07
CA ASP A 453 -6.48 -35.51 -3.70
C ASP A 453 -5.58 -34.70 -4.67
N ASN A 454 -6.12 -34.16 -5.77
CA ASN A 454 -5.34 -33.43 -6.78
C ASN A 454 -5.21 -31.95 -6.41
N GLN A 455 -3.97 -31.44 -6.27
CA GLN A 455 -3.72 -30.03 -6.04
C GLN A 455 -3.51 -29.30 -7.36
N TYR A 456 -4.10 -28.10 -7.46
CA TYR A 456 -3.92 -27.21 -8.58
C TYR A 456 -3.23 -25.94 -8.13
N LYS A 457 -2.31 -25.46 -8.96
CA LYS A 457 -1.65 -24.18 -8.76
C LYS A 457 -1.61 -23.40 -10.07
N ARG A 458 -1.83 -22.10 -9.97
CA ARG A 458 -1.65 -21.17 -11.09
C ARG A 458 -0.78 -20.01 -10.66
N THR A 459 0.08 -19.55 -11.56
CA THR A 459 1.01 -18.44 -11.33
C THR A 459 0.93 -17.47 -12.50
N TYR A 460 0.84 -16.17 -12.22
CA TYR A 460 0.69 -15.11 -13.21
C TYR A 460 1.66 -13.96 -12.92
N PHE A 461 2.35 -13.44 -13.94
CA PHE A 461 3.15 -12.22 -13.80
C PHE A 461 3.44 -11.56 -15.15
N GLY A 462 3.84 -10.29 -15.11
CA GLY A 462 4.28 -9.51 -16.27
C GLY A 462 5.76 -9.16 -16.16
N ASP A 463 6.60 -9.84 -16.93
CA ASP A 463 8.04 -9.60 -16.98
C ASP A 463 8.37 -8.42 -17.90
N TYR A 464 8.77 -7.29 -17.31
CA TYR A 464 9.18 -6.08 -18.04
C TYR A 464 10.47 -6.28 -18.87
N PRO A 465 11.56 -6.86 -18.33
CA PRO A 465 12.82 -7.02 -19.07
C PRO A 465 12.68 -7.76 -20.41
N SER A 466 11.89 -8.83 -20.46
CA SER A 466 11.62 -9.56 -21.70
C SER A 466 10.33 -9.14 -22.42
N LYS A 467 9.55 -8.21 -21.85
CA LYS A 467 8.24 -7.73 -22.33
C LYS A 467 7.22 -8.86 -22.55
N LEU A 468 7.10 -9.74 -21.56
CA LEU A 468 6.26 -10.94 -21.63
C LEU A 468 5.21 -10.92 -20.52
N MET A 469 4.01 -11.37 -20.83
CA MET A 469 3.08 -11.86 -19.81
C MET A 469 3.25 -13.38 -19.70
N VAL A 470 3.21 -13.92 -18.48
CA VAL A 470 3.44 -15.34 -18.22
C VAL A 470 2.30 -15.89 -17.37
N TYR A 471 1.70 -16.98 -17.86
CA TYR A 471 0.63 -17.71 -17.16
C TYR A 471 1.03 -19.19 -17.06
N LYS A 472 1.22 -19.70 -15.85
CA LYS A 472 1.54 -21.11 -15.58
C LYS A 472 0.39 -21.77 -14.85
N LEU A 473 -0.04 -22.93 -15.33
CA LEU A 473 -1.02 -23.81 -14.69
C LEU A 473 -0.34 -25.14 -14.38
N GLU A 474 -0.58 -25.68 -13.19
CA GLU A 474 0.03 -26.89 -12.65
C GLU A 474 -1.05 -27.74 -11.96
N SER A 475 -0.93 -29.06 -12.08
CA SER A 475 -1.73 -30.06 -11.37
C SER A 475 -0.89 -31.28 -11.01
N ASP A 476 -1.18 -31.95 -9.88
CA ASP A 476 -0.45 -33.17 -9.48
C ASP A 476 -0.73 -34.35 -10.43
N LEU A 477 -1.94 -34.42 -10.97
CA LEU A 477 -2.37 -35.41 -11.95
C LEU A 477 -2.52 -34.80 -13.36
N PRO A 478 -2.31 -35.59 -14.44
CA PRO A 478 -2.46 -35.09 -15.80
C PRO A 478 -3.88 -34.65 -16.14
N GLU A 479 -3.99 -33.50 -16.81
CA GLU A 479 -5.24 -32.84 -17.20
C GLU A 479 -5.34 -32.58 -18.70
N ASN A 480 -6.56 -32.27 -19.15
CA ASN A 480 -6.80 -31.77 -20.50
C ASN A 480 -7.21 -30.30 -20.46
N TYR A 481 -6.42 -29.45 -21.10
CA TYR A 481 -6.66 -28.01 -21.17
C TYR A 481 -7.15 -27.60 -22.55
N SER A 482 -8.02 -26.59 -22.61
CA SER A 482 -8.33 -25.87 -23.84
C SER A 482 -8.09 -24.38 -23.67
N ILE A 483 -7.36 -23.79 -24.61
CA ILE A 483 -7.06 -22.36 -24.65
C ILE A 483 -7.77 -21.77 -25.86
N SER A 484 -8.56 -20.72 -25.64
CA SER A 484 -9.26 -20.00 -26.69
C SER A 484 -9.23 -18.49 -26.45
N PHE A 485 -9.30 -17.74 -27.54
CA PHE A 485 -9.20 -16.29 -27.51
C PHE A 485 -10.51 -15.65 -27.94
N GLN A 486 -11.09 -14.81 -27.07
CA GLN A 486 -12.27 -14.01 -27.35
C GLN A 486 -11.83 -12.56 -27.54
N THR A 487 -12.21 -11.93 -28.65
CA THR A 487 -11.82 -10.54 -28.95
C THR A 487 -12.99 -9.80 -29.59
N PRO A 488 -13.17 -8.50 -29.30
CA PRO A 488 -14.14 -7.68 -30.02
C PRO A 488 -13.66 -7.31 -31.43
N HIS A 489 -12.38 -7.51 -31.74
CA HIS A 489 -11.76 -7.12 -33.01
C HIS A 489 -11.83 -8.24 -34.05
N GLN A 490 -11.86 -7.86 -35.32
CA GLN A 490 -11.87 -8.83 -36.40
C GLN A 490 -10.52 -9.55 -36.51
N LYS A 491 -10.55 -10.89 -36.54
CA LYS A 491 -9.36 -11.70 -36.80
C LYS A 491 -9.11 -11.77 -38.32
N ASN A 492 -8.00 -11.20 -38.76
CA ASN A 492 -7.56 -11.21 -40.15
C ASN A 492 -6.80 -12.50 -40.49
N LYS A 493 -6.07 -13.06 -39.52
CA LYS A 493 -5.29 -14.28 -39.66
C LYS A 493 -5.15 -14.97 -38.32
N GLU A 494 -5.26 -16.29 -38.29
CA GLU A 494 -5.09 -17.11 -37.09
C GLU A 494 -4.26 -18.35 -37.44
N THR A 495 -3.22 -18.65 -36.65
CA THR A 495 -2.29 -19.74 -36.93
C THR A 495 -1.84 -20.43 -35.66
N PHE A 496 -1.57 -21.73 -35.76
CA PHE A 496 -0.89 -22.51 -34.74
C PHE A 496 0.20 -23.38 -35.36
N LYS A 497 1.47 -23.12 -35.01
CA LYS A 497 2.60 -23.89 -35.54
C LYS A 497 3.73 -23.97 -34.52
N LYS A 498 4.28 -25.18 -34.29
CA LYS A 498 5.39 -25.40 -33.34
C LYS A 498 5.10 -24.81 -31.94
N ASN A 499 3.89 -25.05 -31.45
CA ASN A 499 3.37 -24.58 -30.16
C ASN A 499 3.33 -23.04 -30.03
N LEU A 500 3.30 -22.33 -31.15
CA LEU A 500 3.06 -20.89 -31.20
C LEU A 500 1.70 -20.66 -31.81
N TYR A 501 0.76 -20.18 -30.99
CA TYR A 501 -0.50 -19.61 -31.46
C TYR A 501 -0.28 -18.12 -31.76
N SER A 502 -0.83 -17.63 -32.85
CA SER A 502 -0.84 -16.21 -33.19
C SER A 502 -2.15 -15.88 -33.89
N PHE A 503 -2.73 -14.72 -33.56
CA PHE A 503 -3.70 -14.09 -34.45
C PHE A 503 -3.36 -12.62 -34.68
N GLN A 504 -3.68 -12.18 -35.89
CA GLN A 504 -3.55 -10.80 -36.36
C GLN A 504 -4.94 -10.23 -36.52
N GLY A 505 -5.12 -8.98 -36.12
CA GLY A 505 -6.40 -8.28 -36.22
C GLY A 505 -6.21 -6.81 -36.56
N GLU A 506 -7.33 -6.12 -36.70
CA GLU A 506 -7.36 -4.67 -36.88
C GLU A 506 -8.49 -4.04 -36.07
N VAL A 507 -8.26 -2.81 -35.60
CA VAL A 507 -9.30 -1.97 -35.01
C VAL A 507 -10.13 -1.42 -36.17
N LYS A 508 -11.42 -1.81 -36.24
CA LYS A 508 -12.31 -1.47 -37.35
C LYS A 508 -12.40 0.04 -37.65
N ASP A 509 -12.27 0.86 -36.62
CA ASP A 509 -12.42 2.31 -36.69
C ASP A 509 -11.34 2.98 -37.57
N ASN A 510 -10.07 2.75 -37.28
CA ASN A 510 -8.93 3.43 -37.92
C ASN A 510 -8.03 2.48 -38.74
N GLY A 511 -8.36 1.18 -38.77
CA GLY A 511 -7.55 0.16 -39.44
C GLY A 511 -6.24 -0.16 -38.73
N MET A 512 -6.07 0.22 -37.46
CA MET A 512 -4.85 -0.06 -36.68
C MET A 512 -4.63 -1.57 -36.59
N GLN A 513 -3.52 -2.03 -37.17
CA GLN A 513 -3.15 -3.44 -37.17
C GLN A 513 -2.39 -3.87 -35.90
N PHE A 514 -2.61 -5.10 -35.47
CA PHE A 514 -1.91 -5.69 -34.33
C PHE A 514 -1.74 -7.20 -34.48
N GLU A 515 -0.82 -7.77 -33.69
CA GLU A 515 -0.67 -9.21 -33.54
C GLU A 515 -0.48 -9.57 -32.06
N THR A 516 -1.16 -10.62 -31.63
CA THR A 516 -0.92 -11.25 -30.33
C THR A 516 -0.47 -12.69 -30.53
N CYS A 517 0.55 -13.09 -29.76
CA CYS A 517 1.18 -14.39 -29.85
C CYS A 517 1.22 -15.08 -28.49
N LEU A 518 0.93 -16.38 -28.46
CA LEU A 518 1.01 -17.24 -27.30
C LEU A 518 1.95 -18.41 -27.59
N LYS A 519 3.14 -18.40 -26.98
CA LYS A 519 4.07 -19.53 -27.00
C LYS A 519 3.71 -20.47 -25.85
N ILE A 520 3.33 -21.68 -26.20
CA ILE A 520 2.88 -22.70 -25.24
C ILE A 520 3.99 -23.71 -25.01
N GLU A 521 4.27 -23.96 -23.73
CA GLU A 521 5.16 -24.99 -23.23
C GLU A 521 4.39 -25.91 -22.29
N SER A 522 4.50 -27.22 -22.47
CA SER A 522 3.77 -28.22 -21.69
C SER A 522 4.43 -29.59 -21.85
N ASP A 523 4.25 -30.46 -20.87
CA ASP A 523 4.56 -31.89 -20.93
C ASP A 523 3.49 -32.71 -21.69
N GLY A 524 2.30 -32.12 -21.91
CA GLY A 524 1.23 -32.74 -22.68
C GLY A 524 1.36 -32.58 -24.20
N LYS A 525 0.42 -33.20 -24.92
CA LYS A 525 0.35 -33.12 -26.39
C LYS A 525 -0.51 -31.95 -26.82
N THR A 526 0.04 -31.04 -27.62
CA THR A 526 -0.68 -29.86 -28.10
C THR A 526 -1.20 -30.03 -29.53
N LYS A 527 -2.46 -29.66 -29.79
CA LYS A 527 -3.07 -29.59 -31.14
C LYS A 527 -3.96 -28.37 -31.27
N PHE A 528 -4.28 -27.96 -32.50
CA PHE A 528 -5.20 -26.86 -32.78
C PHE A 528 -6.43 -27.39 -33.50
N VAL A 529 -7.59 -27.26 -32.87
CA VAL A 529 -8.88 -27.79 -33.34
C VAL A 529 -9.96 -26.77 -32.97
N ASP A 530 -10.89 -26.49 -33.89
CA ASP A 530 -12.04 -25.60 -33.69
C ASP A 530 -11.69 -24.23 -33.06
N ASN A 531 -10.60 -23.62 -33.56
CA ASN A 531 -10.06 -22.34 -33.08
C ASN A 531 -9.62 -22.34 -31.60
N LYS A 532 -9.28 -23.53 -31.07
CA LYS A 532 -8.74 -23.71 -29.73
C LYS A 532 -7.42 -24.46 -29.77
N VAL A 533 -6.49 -24.09 -28.90
CA VAL A 533 -5.34 -24.94 -28.60
C VAL A 533 -5.77 -25.95 -27.54
N ILE A 534 -5.74 -27.23 -27.88
CA ILE A 534 -6.01 -28.34 -26.98
C ILE A 534 -4.68 -28.90 -26.49
N ILE A 535 -4.54 -29.09 -25.19
CA ILE A 535 -3.38 -29.71 -24.55
C ILE A 535 -3.87 -30.93 -23.80
N GLU A 536 -3.43 -32.12 -24.20
CA GLU A 536 -3.88 -33.41 -23.64
C GLU A 536 -2.83 -34.04 -22.72
N ASN A 537 -3.30 -34.57 -21.58
CA ASN A 537 -2.49 -35.26 -20.57
C ASN A 537 -1.28 -34.44 -20.08
N ALA A 538 -1.51 -33.21 -19.65
CA ALA A 538 -0.47 -32.32 -19.13
C ALA A 538 -0.55 -32.19 -17.61
N THR A 539 0.59 -32.25 -16.92
CA THR A 539 0.70 -31.83 -15.52
C THR A 539 1.04 -30.34 -15.40
N TYR A 540 1.54 -29.73 -16.48
CA TYR A 540 1.70 -28.27 -16.52
C TYR A 540 1.48 -27.67 -17.91
N VAL A 541 1.08 -26.40 -17.92
CA VAL A 541 1.01 -25.55 -19.11
C VAL A 541 1.59 -24.17 -18.76
N VAL A 542 2.60 -23.74 -19.50
CA VAL A 542 3.11 -22.35 -19.46
C VAL A 542 2.76 -21.66 -20.76
N ALA A 543 2.15 -20.49 -20.65
CA ALA A 543 1.78 -19.63 -21.76
C ALA A 543 2.57 -18.31 -21.65
N TYR A 544 3.52 -18.11 -22.58
CA TYR A 544 4.24 -16.85 -22.73
C TYR A 544 3.55 -16.00 -23.79
N HIS A 545 3.10 -14.81 -23.40
CA HIS A 545 2.18 -13.99 -24.16
C HIS A 545 2.82 -12.63 -24.47
N VAL A 546 2.82 -12.28 -25.76
CA VAL A 546 3.23 -10.96 -26.26
C VAL A 546 2.14 -10.40 -27.17
N ALA A 547 2.02 -9.08 -27.19
CA ALA A 547 1.20 -8.37 -28.17
C ALA A 547 1.90 -7.07 -28.58
N SER A 548 1.76 -6.70 -29.85
CA SER A 548 2.30 -5.47 -30.42
C SER A 548 1.34 -4.90 -31.45
N THR A 549 1.30 -3.58 -31.59
CA THR A 549 0.52 -2.86 -32.61
C THR A 549 1.44 -2.16 -33.60
N GLU A 550 0.89 -1.72 -34.74
CA GLU A 550 1.64 -0.91 -35.71
C GLU A 550 1.91 0.54 -35.26
N TYR A 551 1.42 0.93 -34.07
CA TYR A 551 1.59 2.27 -33.52
C TYR A 551 3.07 2.63 -33.36
N LEU A 552 3.38 3.87 -33.70
CA LEU A 552 4.67 4.48 -33.40
C LEU A 552 4.40 5.91 -32.96
N ASN A 553 4.95 6.36 -31.83
CA ASN A 553 4.75 7.74 -31.34
C ASN A 553 5.52 8.75 -32.23
N LYS A 554 4.98 8.99 -33.44
CA LYS A 554 5.60 9.81 -34.47
C LYS A 554 4.53 10.64 -35.18
N PHE A 555 4.48 11.92 -34.83
CA PHE A 555 3.65 12.89 -35.52
C PHE A 555 4.04 13.05 -37.01
N PRO A 556 3.09 13.25 -37.94
CA PRO A 556 1.63 13.25 -37.74
C PRO A 556 0.97 11.89 -37.96
N THR A 557 1.71 10.85 -38.31
CA THR A 557 1.13 9.59 -38.84
C THR A 557 0.80 8.55 -37.78
N TYR A 558 1.53 8.53 -36.67
CA TYR A 558 1.35 7.61 -35.54
C TYR A 558 1.35 6.11 -35.90
N LYS A 559 2.03 5.75 -36.98
CA LYS A 559 2.03 4.42 -37.59
C LYS A 559 3.42 4.10 -38.17
N GLY A 560 3.78 2.82 -38.17
CA GLY A 560 4.96 2.32 -38.89
C GLY A 560 5.77 1.24 -38.15
N ASN A 561 5.31 0.76 -37.00
CA ASN A 561 5.97 -0.33 -36.30
C ASN A 561 5.76 -1.67 -37.01
N ASP A 562 6.81 -2.46 -37.23
CA ASP A 562 6.71 -3.84 -37.73
C ASP A 562 6.40 -4.79 -36.56
N PHE A 563 5.15 -4.75 -36.13
CA PHE A 563 4.62 -5.46 -34.97
C PHE A 563 4.80 -6.99 -35.05
N ILE A 564 4.80 -7.55 -36.26
CA ILE A 564 5.03 -9.00 -36.48
C ILE A 564 6.49 -9.35 -36.20
N THR A 565 7.42 -8.54 -36.70
CA THR A 565 8.85 -8.75 -36.46
C THR A 565 9.20 -8.46 -35.00
N GLU A 566 8.58 -7.46 -34.38
CA GLU A 566 8.73 -7.19 -32.95
C GLU A 566 8.31 -8.39 -32.10
N ASN A 567 7.10 -8.93 -32.27
CA ASN A 567 6.65 -10.10 -31.53
C ASN A 567 7.58 -11.31 -31.69
N LYS A 568 8.11 -11.55 -32.90
CA LYS A 568 9.11 -12.61 -33.13
C LYS A 568 10.40 -12.36 -32.35
N HIS A 569 10.87 -11.12 -32.28
CA HIS A 569 12.05 -10.75 -31.51
C HIS A 569 11.83 -10.91 -30.01
N LEU A 570 10.67 -10.50 -29.47
CA LEU A 570 10.32 -10.69 -28.07
C LEU A 570 10.28 -12.17 -27.70
N LEU A 571 9.61 -13.01 -28.49
CA LEU A 571 9.58 -14.46 -28.28
C LEU A 571 10.96 -15.12 -28.43
N HIS A 572 11.89 -14.54 -29.19
CA HIS A 572 13.26 -15.06 -29.27
C HIS A 572 14.04 -14.86 -27.96
N ARG A 573 13.63 -13.91 -27.08
CA ARG A 573 14.25 -13.71 -25.75
C ARG A 573 14.03 -14.89 -24.80
N LEU A 574 13.02 -15.71 -25.06
CA LEU A 574 12.75 -16.97 -24.33
C LEU A 574 13.80 -18.05 -24.62
N LYS A 575 14.56 -17.93 -25.71
CA LYS A 575 15.43 -19.02 -26.18
C LYS A 575 16.51 -19.34 -25.15
N GLY A 576 16.44 -20.54 -24.59
CA GLY A 576 17.42 -21.03 -23.63
C GLY A 576 17.17 -20.58 -22.19
N LYS A 577 16.04 -19.92 -21.90
CA LYS A 577 15.60 -19.61 -20.54
C LYS A 577 14.50 -20.59 -20.10
N SER A 578 14.58 -21.05 -18.87
CA SER A 578 13.52 -21.77 -18.16
C SER A 578 12.47 -20.80 -17.59
N PHE A 579 11.32 -21.34 -17.18
CA PHE A 579 10.30 -20.57 -16.45
C PHE A 579 10.88 -19.93 -15.19
N GLU A 580 11.67 -20.69 -14.42
CA GLU A 580 12.26 -20.23 -13.16
C GLU A 580 13.27 -19.10 -13.39
N GLU A 581 14.01 -19.12 -14.49
CA GLU A 581 14.93 -18.02 -14.86
C GLU A 581 14.17 -16.75 -15.23
N ILE A 582 13.06 -16.87 -15.98
CA ILE A 582 12.21 -15.73 -16.34
C ILE A 582 11.52 -15.15 -15.10
N GLN A 583 10.98 -16.00 -14.22
CA GLN A 583 10.38 -15.56 -12.96
C GLN A 583 11.41 -14.87 -12.06
N LYS A 584 12.65 -15.35 -12.02
CA LYS A 584 13.73 -14.70 -11.27
C LYS A 584 14.12 -13.35 -11.87
N GLU A 585 14.19 -13.24 -13.19
CA GLU A 585 14.42 -11.97 -13.91
C GLU A 585 13.34 -10.94 -13.58
N HIS A 586 12.07 -11.35 -13.66
CA HIS A 586 10.91 -10.55 -13.28
C HIS A 586 11.03 -10.02 -11.84
N ARG A 587 11.23 -10.92 -10.87
CA ARG A 587 11.34 -10.54 -9.45
C ARG A 587 12.48 -9.57 -9.22
N LEU A 588 13.64 -9.81 -9.84
CA LEU A 588 14.81 -8.95 -9.66
C LEU A 588 14.54 -7.54 -10.20
N ASP A 589 13.98 -7.42 -11.42
CA ASP A 589 13.60 -6.12 -11.99
C ASP A 589 12.57 -5.39 -11.12
N TYR A 590 11.50 -6.08 -10.73
CA TYR A 590 10.42 -5.51 -9.95
C TYR A 590 10.90 -5.06 -8.56
N GLN A 591 11.63 -5.92 -7.84
CA GLN A 591 12.09 -5.63 -6.48
C GLN A 591 13.14 -4.53 -6.43
N ASN A 592 13.93 -4.35 -7.50
CA ASN A 592 14.84 -3.20 -7.63
C ASN A 592 14.11 -1.85 -7.60
N LEU A 593 12.81 -1.81 -7.90
CA LEU A 593 11.95 -0.63 -7.77
C LEU A 593 11.13 -0.67 -6.48
N PHE A 594 10.44 -1.79 -6.23
CA PHE A 594 9.50 -1.91 -5.12
C PHE A 594 10.17 -1.83 -3.75
N GLU A 595 11.32 -2.49 -3.54
CA GLU A 595 11.98 -2.52 -2.22
C GLU A 595 12.66 -1.20 -1.84
N ARG A 596 12.67 -0.20 -2.75
CA ARG A 596 13.22 1.15 -2.46
C ARG A 596 12.49 1.89 -1.35
N VAL A 597 11.19 1.60 -1.13
CA VAL A 597 10.42 2.19 -0.03
C VAL A 597 9.85 1.11 0.87
N ASP A 598 10.28 1.15 2.12
CA ASP A 598 9.81 0.32 3.22
C ASP A 598 8.95 1.19 4.14
N PHE A 599 7.68 0.85 4.30
CA PHE A 599 6.71 1.64 5.06
C PHE A 599 5.94 0.75 6.02
N ASP A 600 6.06 1.03 7.31
CA ASP A 600 5.50 0.21 8.38
C ASP A 600 4.89 1.09 9.49
N LEU A 601 3.58 0.95 9.71
CA LEU A 601 2.79 1.62 10.74
C LEU A 601 2.60 0.76 12.02
N GLY A 602 3.26 -0.40 12.07
CA GLY A 602 3.28 -1.30 13.20
C GLY A 602 2.22 -2.40 13.16
N TYR A 603 1.40 -2.49 14.22
CA TYR A 603 0.60 -3.67 14.55
C TYR A 603 -0.26 -4.19 13.38
N LYS A 604 -0.17 -5.50 13.16
CA LYS A 604 -0.98 -6.25 12.20
C LYS A 604 -2.33 -6.56 12.79
N GLN A 605 -3.39 -6.12 12.12
CA GLN A 605 -4.78 -6.40 12.48
C GLN A 605 -5.46 -6.91 11.20
N GLY A 606 -6.23 -7.98 11.30
CA GLY A 606 -7.08 -8.44 10.20
C GLY A 606 -6.44 -9.32 9.12
N GLU A 607 -5.17 -9.76 9.24
CA GLU A 607 -4.53 -10.64 8.23
C GLU A 607 -5.27 -11.97 8.00
N ASP A 608 -6.00 -12.45 9.01
CA ASP A 608 -6.81 -13.67 8.93
C ASP A 608 -8.05 -13.53 8.03
N LEU A 609 -8.39 -12.31 7.59
CA LEU A 609 -9.55 -12.04 6.75
C LEU A 609 -9.14 -11.81 5.28
N PRO A 610 -9.94 -12.29 4.31
CA PRO A 610 -9.84 -11.85 2.92
C PRO A 610 -9.88 -10.33 2.77
N THR A 611 -9.21 -9.78 1.76
CA THR A 611 -9.02 -8.33 1.60
C THR A 611 -10.32 -7.53 1.52
N ASP A 612 -11.35 -8.07 0.88
CA ASP A 612 -12.69 -7.49 0.81
C ASP A 612 -13.37 -7.41 2.19
N GLN A 613 -13.25 -8.46 2.98
CA GLN A 613 -13.75 -8.49 4.35
C GLN A 613 -12.97 -7.55 5.27
N ARG A 614 -11.64 -7.42 5.06
CA ARG A 614 -10.79 -6.43 5.75
C ARG A 614 -11.23 -5.01 5.46
N LEU A 615 -11.43 -4.67 4.19
CA LEU A 615 -11.88 -3.35 3.75
C LEU A 615 -13.23 -2.98 4.39
N LEU A 616 -14.17 -3.93 4.42
CA LEU A 616 -15.47 -3.75 5.06
C LEU A 616 -15.35 -3.57 6.59
N ALA A 617 -14.53 -4.37 7.27
CA ALA A 617 -14.30 -4.26 8.70
C ALA A 617 -13.66 -2.92 9.08
N TYR A 618 -12.66 -2.48 8.30
CA TYR A 618 -12.01 -1.19 8.43
C TYR A 618 -13.01 -0.03 8.32
N SER A 619 -13.95 -0.12 7.36
CA SER A 619 -14.98 0.89 7.12
C SER A 619 -16.02 0.97 8.23
N LYS A 620 -16.22 -0.12 8.98
CA LYS A 620 -17.07 -0.16 10.19
C LYS A 620 -16.41 0.44 11.43
N GLY A 621 -15.21 1.01 11.30
CA GLY A 621 -14.51 1.72 12.38
C GLY A 621 -13.38 0.91 13.04
N ASN A 622 -13.09 -0.30 12.57
CA ASN A 622 -11.91 -1.02 13.02
C ASN A 622 -10.64 -0.33 12.50
N ASN A 623 -9.56 -0.39 13.28
CA ASN A 623 -8.26 -0.01 12.78
C ASN A 623 -7.65 -1.18 11.99
N ASP A 624 -7.00 -0.87 10.89
CA ASP A 624 -6.22 -1.83 10.11
C ASP A 624 -5.07 -1.07 9.45
N TYR A 625 -4.02 -0.76 10.23
CA TYR A 625 -2.84 -0.06 9.73
C TYR A 625 -2.09 -0.88 8.67
N TRP A 626 -2.34 -2.19 8.60
CA TRP A 626 -1.78 -3.05 7.56
C TRP A 626 -2.50 -2.84 6.22
N LEU A 627 -3.83 -2.60 6.22
CA LEU A 627 -4.57 -2.23 5.02
C LEU A 627 -4.13 -0.86 4.49
N GLU A 628 -3.85 0.09 5.38
CA GLU A 628 -3.31 1.42 5.02
C GLU A 628 -1.92 1.29 4.36
N GLN A 629 -1.03 0.47 4.95
CA GLN A 629 0.28 0.13 4.34
C GLN A 629 0.11 -0.57 2.99
N LEU A 630 -0.80 -1.56 2.93
CA LEU A 630 -1.07 -2.31 1.72
C LEU A 630 -1.56 -1.40 0.60
N TYR A 631 -2.46 -0.47 0.86
CA TYR A 631 -2.97 0.46 -0.15
C TYR A 631 -1.87 1.40 -0.66
N PHE A 632 -1.01 1.93 0.22
CA PHE A 632 0.15 2.74 -0.18
C PHE A 632 1.09 1.96 -1.11
N GLN A 633 1.46 0.74 -0.71
CA GLN A 633 2.37 -0.11 -1.47
C GLN A 633 1.70 -0.64 -2.74
N TYR A 634 0.39 -0.85 -2.73
CA TYR A 634 -0.37 -1.26 -3.90
C TYR A 634 -0.37 -0.19 -4.98
N SER A 635 -0.48 1.10 -4.63
CA SER A 635 -0.33 2.18 -5.61
C SER A 635 1.05 2.19 -6.27
N ARG A 636 2.12 1.92 -5.50
CA ARG A 636 3.49 1.75 -6.04
C ARG A 636 3.58 0.56 -6.99
N TYR A 637 3.02 -0.59 -6.60
CA TYR A 637 2.90 -1.77 -7.45
C TYR A 637 2.19 -1.44 -8.76
N LEU A 638 1.02 -0.80 -8.69
CA LEU A 638 0.22 -0.45 -9.88
C LEU A 638 0.99 0.45 -10.83
N MET A 639 1.74 1.44 -10.31
CA MET A 639 2.60 2.30 -11.12
C MET A 639 3.72 1.50 -11.81
N ILE A 640 4.47 0.66 -11.08
CA ILE A 640 5.52 -0.18 -11.66
C ILE A 640 4.96 -1.11 -12.74
N SER A 641 3.76 -1.65 -12.53
CA SER A 641 3.11 -2.55 -13.49
C SER A 641 2.49 -1.85 -14.69
N SER A 642 2.39 -0.51 -14.70
CA SER A 642 1.67 0.24 -15.74
C SER A 642 2.48 1.36 -16.41
N SER A 643 3.58 1.84 -15.84
CA SER A 643 4.40 2.91 -16.40
C SER A 643 5.88 2.58 -16.23
N ARG A 644 6.54 2.19 -17.31
CA ARG A 644 7.97 1.84 -17.29
C ARG A 644 8.68 2.46 -18.50
N PRO A 645 9.99 2.74 -18.44
CA PRO A 645 10.70 3.35 -19.56
C PRO A 645 10.42 2.66 -20.90
N GLY A 646 10.10 3.46 -21.91
CA GLY A 646 9.76 3.01 -23.26
C GLY A 646 8.35 2.45 -23.46
N THR A 647 7.43 2.64 -22.51
CA THR A 647 5.98 2.37 -22.66
C THR A 647 5.22 3.67 -22.97
N MET A 648 3.93 3.58 -23.33
CA MET A 648 3.02 4.73 -23.19
C MET A 648 2.79 5.04 -21.69
N PRO A 649 2.42 6.28 -21.30
CA PRO A 649 2.06 6.56 -19.92
C PRO A 649 0.78 5.84 -19.48
N MET A 650 0.50 5.87 -18.17
CA MET A 650 -0.79 5.45 -17.63
C MET A 650 -1.90 6.29 -18.25
N HIS A 651 -2.91 5.62 -18.77
CA HIS A 651 -4.21 6.25 -19.04
C HIS A 651 -5.06 6.22 -17.75
N LEU A 652 -6.29 6.73 -17.80
CA LEU A 652 -7.23 6.82 -16.67
C LEU A 652 -7.36 5.53 -15.81
N GLN A 653 -7.21 4.36 -16.43
CA GLN A 653 -7.25 3.03 -15.78
C GLN A 653 -5.88 2.30 -15.74
N GLY A 654 -4.77 3.05 -15.85
CA GLY A 654 -3.40 2.51 -15.86
C GLY A 654 -3.04 1.83 -17.17
N LYS A 655 -3.18 0.50 -17.20
CA LYS A 655 -3.05 -0.39 -18.38
C LYS A 655 -4.16 -1.44 -18.46
N TRP A 656 -5.21 -1.30 -17.66
CA TRP A 656 -6.28 -2.28 -17.55
C TRP A 656 -7.57 -1.65 -18.06
N ASN A 657 -8.15 -2.21 -19.12
CA ASN A 657 -9.45 -1.84 -19.66
C ASN A 657 -10.06 -3.05 -20.38
N ASP A 658 -11.30 -3.41 -20.04
CA ASP A 658 -12.06 -4.52 -20.63
C ASP A 658 -13.05 -4.09 -21.72
N SER A 659 -13.14 -2.79 -22.03
CA SER A 659 -14.14 -2.21 -22.93
C SER A 659 -13.55 -1.70 -24.24
N THR A 660 -14.39 -1.58 -25.28
CA THR A 660 -14.09 -0.82 -26.51
C THR A 660 -14.70 0.59 -26.47
N ASN A 661 -15.54 0.87 -25.47
CA ASN A 661 -16.14 2.18 -25.20
C ASN A 661 -16.08 2.47 -23.68
N PRO A 662 -14.87 2.58 -23.10
CA PRO A 662 -14.69 2.81 -21.67
C PRO A 662 -15.17 4.21 -21.24
N ALA A 663 -15.36 4.38 -19.93
CA ALA A 663 -15.72 5.67 -19.36
C ALA A 663 -14.65 6.72 -19.70
N TRP A 664 -15.09 7.88 -20.20
CA TRP A 664 -14.21 8.98 -20.65
C TRP A 664 -13.12 8.53 -21.63
N ALA A 665 -13.43 7.57 -22.52
CA ALA A 665 -12.51 7.01 -23.51
C ALA A 665 -11.25 6.32 -22.92
N CYS A 666 -11.18 6.19 -21.59
CA CYS A 666 -9.98 5.81 -20.87
C CYS A 666 -8.78 6.65 -21.35
N ASP A 667 -8.97 7.97 -21.40
CA ASP A 667 -8.06 8.89 -22.05
C ASP A 667 -6.89 9.38 -21.17
N TYR A 668 -6.14 10.36 -21.68
CA TYR A 668 -5.17 11.14 -20.91
C TYR A 668 -5.81 12.47 -20.51
N HIS A 669 -6.45 12.49 -19.34
CA HIS A 669 -7.29 13.60 -18.87
C HIS A 669 -6.48 14.66 -18.09
N MET A 670 -6.19 15.81 -18.70
CA MET A 670 -5.19 16.78 -18.24
C MET A 670 -5.73 17.98 -17.45
N ASN A 671 -6.92 17.88 -16.85
CA ASN A 671 -7.45 18.89 -15.93
C ASN A 671 -7.43 18.44 -14.44
N ILE A 672 -6.81 17.29 -14.13
CA ILE A 672 -6.43 16.80 -12.80
C ILE A 672 -5.89 15.36 -12.87
N ASN A 673 -6.54 14.47 -13.63
CA ASN A 673 -6.36 13.03 -13.48
C ASN A 673 -4.97 12.55 -13.94
N GLN A 674 -4.52 13.01 -15.11
CA GLN A 674 -3.21 12.65 -15.64
C GLN A 674 -2.09 13.13 -14.73
N GLN A 675 -2.23 14.31 -14.14
CA GLN A 675 -1.29 14.83 -13.17
C GLN A 675 -1.30 13.98 -11.89
N MET A 676 -2.50 13.67 -11.37
CA MET A 676 -2.66 12.87 -10.16
C MET A 676 -2.11 11.45 -10.28
N LEU A 677 -2.21 10.83 -11.46
CA LEU A 677 -1.62 9.52 -11.74
C LEU A 677 -0.11 9.48 -11.43
N TYR A 678 0.58 10.63 -11.58
CA TYR A 678 2.03 10.73 -11.46
C TYR A 678 2.52 11.50 -10.23
N TRP A 679 1.63 12.14 -9.44
CA TRP A 679 2.02 12.79 -8.18
C TRP A 679 2.90 11.94 -7.24
N PRO A 680 2.65 10.62 -7.06
CA PRO A 680 3.49 9.85 -6.15
C PRO A 680 4.85 9.50 -6.75
N ALA A 681 5.04 9.48 -8.07
CA ALA A 681 6.17 8.83 -8.76
C ALA A 681 7.52 9.21 -8.15
N GLU A 682 7.76 10.52 -8.04
CA GLU A 682 9.01 11.03 -7.47
C GLU A 682 9.12 10.72 -5.98
N VAL A 683 8.15 11.16 -5.16
CA VAL A 683 8.22 11.09 -3.69
C VAL A 683 8.29 9.66 -3.16
N VAL A 684 7.68 8.69 -3.87
CA VAL A 684 7.71 7.25 -3.53
C VAL A 684 8.83 6.48 -4.23
N ASN A 685 9.81 7.20 -4.78
CA ASN A 685 11.08 6.68 -5.30
C ASN A 685 10.93 5.76 -6.53
N LEU A 686 10.13 6.22 -7.48
CA LEU A 686 9.85 5.57 -8.77
C LEU A 686 10.05 6.55 -9.94
N SER A 687 11.07 7.41 -9.90
CA SER A 687 11.34 8.44 -10.92
C SER A 687 11.39 7.89 -12.35
N GLU A 688 11.89 6.67 -12.55
CA GLU A 688 11.93 6.03 -13.88
C GLU A 688 10.53 5.69 -14.43
N CYS A 689 9.52 5.59 -13.55
CA CYS A 689 8.14 5.39 -13.96
C CYS A 689 7.50 6.69 -14.51
N GLU A 690 8.10 7.86 -14.29
CA GLU A 690 7.68 9.17 -14.85
C GLU A 690 8.06 9.30 -16.33
N GLU A 691 9.11 8.61 -16.79
CA GLU A 691 9.67 8.76 -18.15
C GLU A 691 8.62 8.62 -19.27
N PRO A 692 7.69 7.64 -19.24
CA PRO A 692 6.60 7.56 -20.23
C PRO A 692 5.71 8.80 -20.30
N LEU A 693 5.49 9.50 -19.18
CA LEU A 693 4.75 10.75 -19.17
C LEU A 693 5.58 11.86 -19.84
N ASN A 694 6.87 11.96 -19.54
CA ASN A 694 7.77 12.95 -20.13
C ASN A 694 7.83 12.81 -21.66
N ASP A 695 7.98 11.58 -22.16
CA ASP A 695 8.00 11.27 -23.60
C ASP A 695 6.66 11.59 -24.28
N TYR A 696 5.54 11.38 -23.58
CA TYR A 696 4.22 11.73 -24.09
C TYR A 696 4.00 13.25 -24.11
N ILE A 697 4.41 13.97 -23.08
CA ILE A 697 4.36 15.44 -23.06
C ILE A 697 5.16 16.00 -24.25
N GLU A 698 6.36 15.48 -24.49
CA GLU A 698 7.19 15.90 -25.63
C GLU A 698 6.48 15.66 -26.97
N SER A 699 5.81 14.51 -27.14
CA SER A 699 5.10 14.21 -28.39
C SER A 699 3.87 15.08 -28.65
N LEU A 700 3.32 15.73 -27.61
CA LEU A 700 2.21 16.68 -27.72
C LEU A 700 2.64 18.08 -28.16
N VAL A 701 3.93 18.43 -28.10
CA VAL A 701 4.41 19.79 -28.39
C VAL A 701 4.10 20.22 -29.83
N GLU A 702 4.46 19.41 -30.82
CA GLU A 702 4.24 19.76 -32.23
C GLU A 702 2.75 19.87 -32.62
N PRO A 703 1.86 18.92 -32.30
CA PRO A 703 0.41 19.15 -32.51
C PRO A 703 -0.12 20.29 -31.65
N GLY A 704 0.37 20.48 -30.42
CA GLY A 704 -0.03 21.56 -29.52
C GLY A 704 0.33 22.95 -30.04
N LYS A 705 1.41 23.10 -30.80
CA LYS A 705 1.76 24.35 -31.52
C LYS A 705 0.73 24.71 -32.58
N ILE A 706 0.16 23.70 -33.25
CA ILE A 706 -0.93 23.91 -34.21
C ILE A 706 -2.17 24.42 -33.46
N THR A 707 -2.52 23.80 -32.34
CA THR A 707 -3.65 24.25 -31.51
C THR A 707 -3.45 25.68 -30.99
N ALA A 708 -2.28 25.99 -30.43
CA ALA A 708 -1.95 27.34 -29.92
C ALA A 708 -2.13 28.41 -31.01
N LYS A 709 -1.66 28.13 -32.23
CA LYS A 709 -1.82 29.02 -33.38
C LYS A 709 -3.28 29.15 -33.83
N GLU A 710 -3.99 28.04 -34.02
CA GLU A 710 -5.32 28.06 -34.64
C GLU A 710 -6.42 28.56 -33.69
N PHE A 711 -6.31 28.30 -32.38
CA PHE A 711 -7.30 28.76 -31.38
C PHE A 711 -6.97 30.12 -30.77
N PHE A 712 -5.69 30.45 -30.62
CA PHE A 712 -5.28 31.62 -29.84
C PHE A 712 -4.38 32.59 -30.59
N ASN A 713 -3.93 32.24 -31.80
CA ASN A 713 -2.92 33.00 -32.55
C ASN A 713 -1.65 33.27 -31.69
N ALA A 714 -1.29 32.30 -30.86
CA ALA A 714 -0.21 32.38 -29.90
C ALA A 714 1.00 31.56 -30.36
N ARG A 715 2.21 31.95 -29.92
CA ARG A 715 3.40 31.10 -29.93
C ARG A 715 3.24 29.95 -28.93
N GLY A 716 4.24 29.06 -28.89
CA GLY A 716 4.27 27.98 -27.92
C GLY A 716 3.30 26.85 -28.27
N TRP A 717 3.00 26.03 -27.28
CA TRP A 717 2.07 24.92 -27.40
C TRP A 717 1.04 24.93 -26.27
N THR A 718 -0.13 24.37 -26.54
CA THR A 718 -1.17 24.17 -25.53
C THR A 718 -1.88 22.85 -25.74
N VAL A 719 -2.47 22.34 -24.65
CA VAL A 719 -3.43 21.25 -24.65
C VAL A 719 -4.61 21.61 -23.76
N SER A 720 -5.74 20.99 -24.03
CA SER A 720 -6.94 21.10 -23.21
C SER A 720 -7.20 19.82 -22.41
N THR A 721 -8.41 19.66 -21.88
CA THR A 721 -8.75 18.59 -20.94
C THR A 721 -8.50 17.18 -21.48
N MET A 722 -8.96 16.86 -22.69
CA MET A 722 -8.97 15.50 -23.24
C MET A 722 -7.84 15.31 -24.24
N ASN A 723 -6.98 14.32 -24.03
CA ASN A 723 -5.86 14.00 -24.92
C ASN A 723 -5.81 12.48 -25.20
N ASN A 724 -5.30 12.12 -26.38
CA ASN A 724 -5.23 10.74 -26.87
C ASN A 724 -3.79 10.42 -27.37
N PRO A 725 -3.48 9.19 -27.82
CA PRO A 725 -2.12 8.85 -28.28
C PRO A 725 -1.80 9.39 -29.69
N PHE A 726 -2.72 10.10 -30.33
CA PHE A 726 -2.64 10.60 -31.70
C PHE A 726 -2.52 12.13 -31.76
N GLY A 727 -2.04 12.76 -30.68
CA GLY A 727 -1.79 14.19 -30.61
C GLY A 727 -3.05 15.06 -30.65
N TYR A 728 -4.19 14.57 -30.18
CA TYR A 728 -5.36 15.42 -29.98
C TYR A 728 -5.07 16.43 -28.88
N THR A 729 -4.83 17.68 -29.26
CA THR A 729 -4.43 18.78 -28.35
C THR A 729 -5.46 19.91 -28.29
N SER A 730 -6.47 19.85 -29.17
CA SER A 730 -7.55 20.84 -29.26
C SER A 730 -8.44 20.86 -28.01
N SER A 731 -9.23 21.93 -27.83
CA SER A 731 -10.36 21.91 -26.90
C SER A 731 -11.28 20.74 -27.22
N GLY A 732 -11.89 20.12 -26.21
CA GLY A 732 -12.98 19.17 -26.42
C GLY A 732 -14.14 19.80 -27.19
N TRP A 733 -15.06 18.96 -27.70
CA TRP A 733 -16.24 19.40 -28.48
C TRP A 733 -17.35 20.06 -27.65
N GLY A 734 -17.16 20.21 -26.34
CA GLY A 734 -18.03 20.97 -25.44
C GLY A 734 -17.22 21.92 -24.58
N PHE A 735 -17.68 23.16 -24.43
CA PHE A 735 -16.95 24.19 -23.67
C PHE A 735 -16.89 23.90 -22.16
N PRO A 736 -17.98 23.52 -21.45
CA PRO A 736 -18.00 23.36 -19.98
C PRO A 736 -17.16 22.21 -19.39
N TRP A 737 -16.33 21.56 -20.19
CA TRP A 737 -15.43 20.48 -19.75
C TRP A 737 -14.23 20.35 -20.69
N GLY A 738 -14.40 20.68 -21.98
CA GLY A 738 -13.36 20.54 -22.99
C GLY A 738 -12.44 21.74 -23.11
N PHE A 739 -12.89 22.96 -22.80
CA PHE A 739 -12.05 24.16 -22.89
C PHE A 739 -11.31 24.37 -21.56
N PHE A 740 -10.00 24.14 -21.59
CA PHE A 740 -9.11 24.42 -20.45
C PHE A 740 -7.74 24.82 -21.00
N PRO A 741 -7.34 26.10 -20.92
CA PRO A 741 -6.05 26.55 -21.46
C PRO A 741 -4.86 26.18 -20.56
N GLY A 742 -5.12 25.69 -19.34
CA GLY A 742 -4.09 25.36 -18.36
C GLY A 742 -3.41 24.00 -18.52
N GLY A 743 -3.87 23.13 -19.43
CA GLY A 743 -3.40 21.75 -19.52
C GLY A 743 -1.89 21.63 -19.73
N ALA A 744 -1.34 22.33 -20.73
CA ALA A 744 0.09 22.29 -21.04
C ALA A 744 0.96 22.88 -19.91
N GLY A 745 0.48 23.95 -19.27
CA GLY A 745 1.18 24.57 -18.16
C GLY A 745 1.25 23.67 -16.93
N TRP A 746 0.15 23.00 -16.60
CA TRP A 746 0.11 22.09 -15.45
C TRP A 746 0.90 20.82 -15.71
N ILE A 747 0.70 20.15 -16.86
CA ILE A 747 1.44 18.91 -17.11
C ILE A 747 2.97 19.16 -17.20
N SER A 748 3.40 20.34 -17.64
CA SER A 748 4.81 20.76 -17.63
C SER A 748 5.40 20.89 -16.21
N GLN A 749 4.57 20.96 -15.16
CA GLN A 749 5.05 20.91 -13.77
C GLN A 749 5.80 19.60 -13.49
N HIS A 750 5.35 18.48 -14.07
CA HIS A 750 6.00 17.17 -13.91
C HIS A 750 7.44 17.16 -14.44
N LEU A 751 7.70 17.84 -15.56
CA LEU A 751 9.05 18.00 -16.10
C LEU A 751 9.97 18.76 -15.12
N TRP A 752 9.46 19.80 -14.47
CA TRP A 752 10.22 20.52 -13.45
C TRP A 752 10.41 19.68 -12.18
N GLU A 753 9.36 18.98 -11.73
CA GLU A 753 9.41 18.12 -10.55
C GLU A 753 10.41 16.98 -10.73
N HIS A 754 10.43 16.31 -11.89
CA HIS A 754 11.42 15.28 -12.18
C HIS A 754 12.85 15.81 -12.00
N TYR A 755 13.16 17.02 -12.52
CA TYR A 755 14.44 17.67 -12.26
C TYR A 755 14.66 17.98 -10.77
N GLU A 756 13.68 18.55 -10.07
CA GLU A 756 13.85 18.91 -8.66
C GLU A 756 14.17 17.70 -7.78
N PHE A 757 13.55 16.54 -8.05
CA PHE A 757 13.74 15.31 -7.28
C PHE A 757 14.99 14.49 -7.69
N THR A 758 15.40 14.55 -8.96
CA THR A 758 16.57 13.81 -9.47
C THR A 758 17.85 14.62 -9.49
N GLN A 759 17.72 15.94 -9.65
CA GLN A 759 18.80 16.90 -9.91
C GLN A 759 19.55 16.64 -11.23
N ASP A 760 18.91 15.97 -12.20
CA ASP A 760 19.46 15.70 -13.53
C ASP A 760 19.40 16.94 -14.44
N GLU A 761 20.52 17.65 -14.52
CA GLU A 761 20.66 18.83 -15.38
C GLU A 761 20.67 18.50 -16.88
N ALA A 762 21.02 17.27 -17.27
CA ALA A 762 20.98 16.86 -18.67
C ALA A 762 19.54 16.67 -19.14
N PHE A 763 18.70 16.01 -18.34
CA PHE A 763 17.26 15.97 -18.56
C PHE A 763 16.66 17.37 -18.59
N LEU A 764 16.99 18.21 -17.60
CA LEU A 764 16.49 19.59 -17.55
C LEU A 764 16.80 20.35 -18.83
N LYS A 765 18.05 20.28 -19.30
CA LYS A 765 18.53 21.00 -20.47
C LYS A 765 17.97 20.46 -21.79
N ASN A 766 17.93 19.15 -21.94
CA ASN A 766 17.71 18.52 -23.25
C ASN A 766 16.23 18.21 -23.53
N GLN A 767 15.42 18.01 -22.48
CA GLN A 767 14.02 17.63 -22.62
C GLN A 767 13.08 18.62 -21.90
N ALA A 768 13.22 18.80 -20.58
CA ALA A 768 12.24 19.55 -19.79
C ALA A 768 12.17 21.05 -20.16
N TYR A 769 13.30 21.76 -20.11
CA TYR A 769 13.34 23.21 -20.31
C TYR A 769 12.82 23.65 -21.69
N PRO A 770 13.23 23.01 -22.82
CA PRO A 770 12.66 23.33 -24.13
C PRO A 770 11.13 23.25 -24.17
N ILE A 771 10.53 22.21 -23.56
CA ILE A 771 9.08 22.01 -23.53
C ILE A 771 8.39 23.06 -22.65
N MET A 772 8.92 23.30 -21.44
CA MET A 772 8.39 24.28 -20.50
C MET A 772 8.46 25.71 -21.07
N LYS A 773 9.55 26.04 -21.77
CA LYS A 773 9.74 27.33 -22.46
C LYS A 773 8.64 27.57 -23.49
N GLU A 774 8.34 26.57 -24.33
CA GLU A 774 7.28 26.68 -25.32
C GLU A 774 5.90 26.82 -24.65
N ALA A 775 5.62 26.10 -23.55
CA ALA A 775 4.37 26.30 -22.80
C ALA A 775 4.27 27.73 -22.20
N ALA A 776 5.39 28.29 -21.74
CA ALA A 776 5.42 29.65 -21.19
C ALA A 776 5.21 30.71 -22.28
N LEU A 777 5.71 30.50 -23.50
CA LEU A 777 5.45 31.38 -24.64
C LEU A 777 3.96 31.48 -24.99
N PHE A 778 3.21 30.37 -24.87
CA PHE A 778 1.75 30.40 -25.02
C PHE A 778 1.11 31.36 -24.02
N TRP A 779 1.46 31.27 -22.73
CA TRP A 779 0.92 32.16 -21.71
C TRP A 779 1.31 33.62 -21.88
N VAL A 780 2.54 33.91 -22.34
CA VAL A 780 2.97 35.28 -22.66
C VAL A 780 2.05 35.92 -23.70
N ASP A 781 1.64 35.16 -24.72
CA ASP A 781 0.80 35.67 -25.80
C ASP A 781 -0.71 35.61 -25.47
N TYR A 782 -1.12 34.68 -24.62
CA TYR A 782 -2.53 34.45 -24.30
C TYR A 782 -3.09 35.40 -23.24
N LEU A 783 -2.28 35.72 -22.22
CA LEU A 783 -2.68 36.62 -21.14
C LEU A 783 -2.93 38.04 -21.67
N THR A 784 -4.01 38.67 -21.20
CA THR A 784 -4.37 40.04 -21.56
C THR A 784 -4.44 40.95 -20.34
N GLU A 785 -4.12 42.23 -20.50
CA GLU A 785 -4.20 43.21 -19.43
C GLU A 785 -5.67 43.57 -19.13
N ASN A 786 -6.05 43.55 -17.84
CA ASN A 786 -7.34 44.04 -17.36
C ASN A 786 -7.29 45.55 -17.06
N GLU A 787 -8.42 46.12 -16.67
CA GLU A 787 -8.54 47.56 -16.34
C GLU A 787 -7.61 48.05 -15.21
N ASN A 788 -7.11 47.14 -14.37
CA ASN A 788 -6.21 47.43 -13.26
C ASN A 788 -4.72 47.22 -13.59
N GLY A 789 -4.39 46.91 -14.85
CA GLY A 789 -3.03 46.68 -15.30
C GLY A 789 -2.46 45.28 -14.97
N LEU A 790 -3.31 44.36 -14.49
CA LEU A 790 -2.96 42.96 -14.21
C LEU A 790 -3.25 42.09 -15.42
N LEU A 791 -2.45 41.04 -15.60
CA LEU A 791 -2.62 40.06 -16.66
C LEU A 791 -3.58 38.95 -16.24
N VAL A 792 -4.59 38.68 -17.07
CA VAL A 792 -5.64 37.67 -16.83
C VAL A 792 -5.82 36.73 -18.02
N SER A 793 -6.23 35.49 -17.75
CA SER A 793 -6.71 34.52 -18.73
C SER A 793 -8.16 34.84 -19.14
N THR A 794 -8.41 35.12 -20.42
CA THR A 794 -9.77 35.33 -20.93
C THR A 794 -9.88 34.88 -22.40
N PRO A 795 -10.89 34.07 -22.76
CA PRO A 795 -11.89 33.45 -21.90
C PRO A 795 -11.28 32.36 -21.00
N SER A 796 -11.81 32.14 -19.81
CA SER A 796 -11.32 31.11 -18.88
C SER A 796 -12.47 30.22 -18.37
N TYR A 797 -12.14 29.08 -17.78
CA TYR A 797 -13.08 28.15 -17.18
C TYR A 797 -12.46 27.50 -15.94
N SER A 798 -13.20 27.43 -14.82
CA SER A 798 -12.79 26.64 -13.65
C SER A 798 -13.34 25.22 -13.82
N PRO A 799 -12.50 24.19 -14.06
CA PRO A 799 -12.99 22.82 -14.17
C PRO A 799 -13.77 22.43 -12.90
N GLU A 800 -15.03 22.00 -12.94
CA GLU A 800 -15.95 21.95 -14.09
C GLU A 800 -17.29 22.62 -13.77
N HIS A 801 -17.28 23.90 -13.34
CA HIS A 801 -18.50 24.63 -12.99
C HIS A 801 -18.37 26.17 -13.14
N GLY A 802 -19.46 26.88 -12.86
CA GLY A 802 -19.56 28.36 -12.92
C GLY A 802 -19.76 28.96 -14.30
N GLY A 803 -19.17 28.36 -15.35
CA GLY A 803 -19.30 28.81 -16.74
C GLY A 803 -18.08 29.57 -17.27
N ILE A 804 -18.18 30.12 -18.48
CA ILE A 804 -17.13 30.95 -19.09
C ILE A 804 -16.90 32.20 -18.23
N SER A 805 -15.64 32.57 -18.03
CA SER A 805 -15.25 33.63 -17.08
C SER A 805 -14.14 34.54 -17.64
N LYS A 806 -13.90 35.65 -16.93
CA LYS A 806 -12.83 36.64 -17.20
C LYS A 806 -11.53 36.35 -16.44
N GLY A 807 -11.32 35.10 -16.05
CA GLY A 807 -10.15 34.65 -15.31
C GLY A 807 -10.56 33.78 -14.13
N ALA A 808 -10.49 32.45 -14.30
CA ALA A 808 -10.51 31.53 -13.17
C ALA A 808 -9.14 31.56 -12.49
N SER A 809 -9.12 31.50 -11.16
CA SER A 809 -7.89 31.57 -10.36
C SER A 809 -6.89 30.48 -10.74
N MET A 810 -7.37 29.28 -11.09
CA MET A 810 -6.53 28.14 -11.49
C MET A 810 -5.59 28.46 -12.67
N ASP A 811 -6.09 29.14 -13.71
CA ASP A 811 -5.30 29.49 -14.90
C ASP A 811 -4.12 30.39 -14.52
N HIS A 812 -4.37 31.40 -13.68
CA HIS A 812 -3.35 32.34 -13.22
C HIS A 812 -2.30 31.63 -12.36
N GLN A 813 -2.74 30.73 -11.48
CA GLN A 813 -1.84 29.95 -10.61
C GLN A 813 -0.94 29.03 -11.43
N ILE A 814 -1.48 28.36 -12.46
CA ILE A 814 -0.70 27.50 -13.38
C ILE A 814 0.30 28.34 -14.19
N ALA A 815 -0.14 29.44 -14.78
CA ALA A 815 0.74 30.33 -15.55
C ALA A 815 1.88 30.89 -14.68
N TRP A 816 1.56 31.27 -13.43
CA TRP A 816 2.54 31.75 -12.47
C TRP A 816 3.55 30.66 -12.08
N ASP A 817 3.11 29.42 -11.83
CA ASP A 817 3.99 28.31 -11.44
C ASP A 817 4.91 27.92 -12.61
N LEU A 818 4.35 27.76 -13.82
CA LEU A 818 5.13 27.47 -15.02
C LEU A 818 6.23 28.50 -15.27
N MET A 819 5.89 29.80 -15.23
CA MET A 819 6.89 30.85 -15.43
C MET A 819 7.92 30.85 -14.30
N SER A 820 7.53 30.58 -13.06
CA SER A 820 8.47 30.46 -11.93
C SER A 820 9.44 29.30 -12.13
N ASN A 821 8.96 28.15 -12.62
CA ASN A 821 9.78 26.98 -12.91
C ASN A 821 10.72 27.25 -14.11
N CYS A 822 10.25 27.93 -15.16
CA CYS A 822 11.11 28.37 -16.27
C CYS A 822 12.21 29.34 -15.81
N ILE A 823 11.88 30.30 -14.95
CA ILE A 823 12.87 31.25 -14.39
C ILE A 823 13.95 30.49 -13.60
N ALA A 824 13.54 29.53 -12.78
CA ALA A 824 14.47 28.68 -12.02
C ALA A 824 15.33 27.81 -12.95
N ALA A 825 14.75 27.23 -14.00
CA ALA A 825 15.49 26.46 -15.00
C ALA A 825 16.55 27.33 -15.74
N CYS A 826 16.20 28.56 -16.13
CA CYS A 826 17.17 29.51 -16.70
C CYS A 826 18.33 29.82 -15.73
N GLU A 827 18.05 29.88 -14.43
CA GLU A 827 19.06 30.12 -13.39
C GLU A 827 19.99 28.94 -13.20
N VAL A 828 19.44 27.72 -13.13
CA VAL A 828 20.21 26.48 -13.01
C VAL A 828 21.12 26.28 -14.22
N LEU A 829 20.57 26.46 -15.43
CA LEU A 829 21.27 26.19 -16.68
C LEU A 829 22.15 27.36 -17.16
N GLU A 830 22.00 28.55 -16.55
CA GLU A 830 22.65 29.80 -16.95
C GLU A 830 22.41 30.17 -18.43
N ILE A 831 21.18 30.04 -18.91
CA ILE A 831 20.77 30.30 -20.31
C ILE A 831 19.61 31.31 -20.44
N ASP A 832 19.38 31.78 -21.67
CA ASP A 832 18.16 32.51 -22.07
C ASP A 832 17.81 33.75 -21.21
N ALA A 833 18.81 34.58 -20.92
CA ALA A 833 18.67 35.77 -20.05
C ALA A 833 17.56 36.75 -20.49
N ASP A 834 17.39 36.97 -21.81
CA ASP A 834 16.34 37.87 -22.33
C ASP A 834 14.94 37.29 -22.14
N PHE A 835 14.77 35.99 -22.40
CA PHE A 835 13.50 35.30 -22.16
C PHE A 835 13.16 35.26 -20.67
N LYS A 836 14.14 34.94 -19.81
CA LYS A 836 13.98 35.00 -18.35
C LYS A 836 13.48 36.38 -17.90
N LYS A 837 14.03 37.46 -18.45
CA LYS A 837 13.60 38.83 -18.16
C LYS A 837 12.16 39.10 -18.60
N GLU A 838 11.78 38.67 -19.81
CA GLU A 838 10.41 38.78 -20.35
C GLU A 838 9.41 38.07 -19.44
N ILE A 839 9.60 36.76 -19.19
CA ILE A 839 8.65 35.98 -18.39
C ILE A 839 8.63 36.42 -16.92
N THR A 840 9.72 36.97 -16.39
CA THR A 840 9.70 37.58 -15.03
C THR A 840 8.77 38.79 -15.00
N ALA A 841 8.82 39.65 -16.02
CA ALA A 841 7.95 40.81 -16.11
C ALA A 841 6.47 40.42 -16.27
N VAL A 842 6.19 39.40 -17.09
CA VAL A 842 4.84 38.84 -17.28
C VAL A 842 4.33 38.22 -15.98
N ARG A 843 5.09 37.29 -15.38
CA ARG A 843 4.72 36.59 -14.13
C ARG A 843 4.37 37.57 -13.01
N ASN A 844 5.13 38.65 -12.85
CA ASN A 844 4.91 39.65 -11.80
C ASN A 844 3.63 40.48 -12.00
N LYS A 845 3.03 40.46 -13.20
CA LYS A 845 1.75 41.13 -13.49
C LYS A 845 0.54 40.19 -13.50
N ILE A 846 0.74 38.87 -13.43
CA ILE A 846 -0.37 37.91 -13.36
C ILE A 846 -1.23 38.23 -12.13
N ALA A 847 -2.55 38.23 -12.29
CA ALA A 847 -3.48 38.45 -11.19
C ALA A 847 -3.22 37.45 -10.04
N PRO A 848 -2.95 37.92 -8.81
CA PRO A 848 -2.67 37.03 -7.69
C PRO A 848 -3.96 36.44 -7.10
N PRO A 849 -3.88 35.36 -6.31
CA PRO A 849 -5.00 34.87 -5.53
C PRO A 849 -5.57 35.95 -4.60
N THR A 850 -6.89 36.03 -4.53
CA THR A 850 -7.65 37.00 -3.75
C THR A 850 -8.51 36.32 -2.68
N ILE A 851 -8.80 37.07 -1.61
CA ILE A 851 -9.63 36.61 -0.49
C ILE A 851 -11.00 37.29 -0.63
N GLY A 852 -12.06 36.49 -0.63
CA GLY A 852 -13.43 36.98 -0.83
C GLY A 852 -14.15 37.40 0.45
N SER A 853 -15.41 37.81 0.31
CA SER A 853 -16.20 38.44 1.38
C SER A 853 -16.46 37.57 2.60
N TRP A 854 -16.38 36.24 2.48
CA TRP A 854 -16.55 35.31 3.59
C TRP A 854 -15.24 34.61 4.00
N GLY A 855 -14.10 35.16 3.55
CA GLY A 855 -12.75 34.72 3.94
C GLY A 855 -12.21 33.55 3.12
N GLN A 856 -12.88 33.17 2.04
CA GLN A 856 -12.45 32.10 1.13
C GLN A 856 -11.38 32.55 0.16
N LEU A 857 -10.59 31.61 -0.36
CA LEU A 857 -9.80 31.87 -1.56
C LEU A 857 -10.74 31.85 -2.77
N GLN A 858 -10.79 32.95 -3.53
CA GLN A 858 -11.74 33.09 -4.63
C GLN A 858 -11.41 32.18 -5.80
N GLU A 859 -12.42 31.52 -6.35
CA GLU A 859 -12.30 30.66 -7.52
C GLU A 859 -12.30 31.42 -8.83
N TRP A 860 -13.00 32.55 -8.88
CA TRP A 860 -13.04 33.50 -10.00
C TRP A 860 -12.50 34.85 -9.55
N MET A 861 -12.20 35.73 -10.50
CA MET A 861 -11.78 37.11 -10.20
C MET A 861 -12.86 37.89 -9.45
N GLU A 862 -14.13 37.67 -9.80
CA GLU A 862 -15.28 38.22 -9.11
C GLU A 862 -15.62 37.41 -7.85
N ASP A 863 -16.08 38.09 -6.79
CA ASP A 863 -16.49 37.46 -5.52
C ASP A 863 -17.85 36.75 -5.63
N VAL A 864 -17.89 35.67 -6.41
CA VAL A 864 -19.12 34.93 -6.75
C VAL A 864 -19.16 33.50 -6.21
N ASP A 865 -18.16 33.12 -5.40
CA ASP A 865 -18.11 31.81 -4.74
C ASP A 865 -19.31 31.59 -3.79
N ASP A 866 -19.95 30.43 -3.89
CA ASP A 866 -21.01 30.00 -2.98
C ASP A 866 -20.44 29.11 -1.85
N PRO A 867 -20.57 29.51 -0.56
CA PRO A 867 -20.10 28.70 0.58
C PRO A 867 -20.84 27.36 0.75
N ASN A 868 -21.96 27.16 0.04
CA ASN A 868 -22.71 25.90 0.06
C ASN A 868 -22.34 24.96 -1.10
N ASN A 869 -21.50 25.41 -2.04
CA ASN A 869 -21.12 24.61 -3.19
C ASN A 869 -20.18 23.46 -2.79
N LYS A 870 -20.68 22.22 -2.98
CA LYS A 870 -19.99 20.95 -2.69
C LYS A 870 -19.39 20.29 -3.94
N HIS A 871 -19.08 21.07 -4.98
CA HIS A 871 -18.54 20.55 -6.23
C HIS A 871 -17.25 19.74 -5.99
N ARG A 872 -17.09 18.66 -6.75
CA ARG A 872 -15.98 17.70 -6.60
C ARG A 872 -14.61 18.32 -6.95
N HIS A 873 -14.56 19.28 -7.87
CA HIS A 873 -13.34 20.04 -8.15
C HIS A 873 -13.14 21.18 -7.15
N VAL A 874 -11.87 21.41 -6.85
CA VAL A 874 -11.37 22.51 -6.01
C VAL A 874 -10.20 23.20 -6.71
N SER A 875 -10.39 23.43 -8.01
CA SER A 875 -9.41 23.89 -9.00
C SER A 875 -8.62 25.13 -8.58
N HIS A 876 -9.28 26.10 -7.94
CA HIS A 876 -8.65 27.32 -7.41
C HIS A 876 -7.67 27.08 -6.25
N LEU A 877 -7.53 25.84 -5.77
CA LEU A 877 -6.56 25.47 -4.75
C LEU A 877 -5.30 24.82 -5.33
N TYR A 878 -5.16 24.77 -6.67
CA TYR A 878 -3.95 24.27 -7.33
C TYR A 878 -2.65 24.85 -6.73
N ALA A 879 -2.65 26.15 -6.43
CA ALA A 879 -1.53 26.86 -5.81
C ALA A 879 -1.07 26.30 -4.44
N LEU A 880 -1.93 25.55 -3.73
CA LEU A 880 -1.59 24.81 -2.51
C LEU A 880 -1.05 23.40 -2.82
N HIS A 881 -1.72 22.68 -3.73
CA HIS A 881 -1.29 21.37 -4.21
C HIS A 881 -1.88 21.06 -5.59
N PRO A 882 -1.07 20.61 -6.56
CA PRO A 882 0.36 20.30 -6.45
C PRO A 882 1.30 21.52 -6.44
N GLY A 883 0.78 22.73 -6.73
CA GLY A 883 1.53 23.98 -6.72
C GLY A 883 2.19 24.33 -5.37
N LYS A 884 2.98 25.41 -5.38
CA LYS A 884 3.82 25.83 -4.25
C LYS A 884 3.72 27.33 -3.91
N GLN A 885 2.72 28.02 -4.47
CA GLN A 885 2.48 29.45 -4.23
C GLN A 885 1.81 29.69 -2.86
N ILE A 886 1.02 28.72 -2.37
CA ILE A 886 0.38 28.77 -1.06
C ILE A 886 1.09 27.82 -0.08
N SER A 887 1.51 28.35 1.07
CA SER A 887 2.04 27.58 2.20
C SER A 887 1.83 28.33 3.51
N LEU A 888 1.78 27.60 4.63
CA LEU A 888 1.67 28.22 5.95
C LEU A 888 2.88 29.10 6.29
N GLU A 889 4.05 28.78 5.76
CA GLU A 889 5.31 29.49 6.06
C GLU A 889 5.44 30.79 5.28
N LYS A 890 5.03 30.80 4.00
CA LYS A 890 5.28 31.94 3.09
C LYS A 890 4.06 32.81 2.85
N THR A 891 2.86 32.23 2.87
CA THR A 891 1.61 32.90 2.48
C THR A 891 0.46 32.47 3.43
N PRO A 892 0.59 32.73 4.75
CA PRO A 892 -0.35 32.22 5.76
C PRO A 892 -1.79 32.71 5.57
N GLU A 893 -2.00 33.94 5.07
CA GLU A 893 -3.34 34.49 4.82
C GLU A 893 -4.06 33.71 3.70
N TRP A 894 -3.36 33.37 2.62
CA TRP A 894 -3.91 32.52 1.56
C TRP A 894 -4.11 31.07 2.01
N ALA A 895 -3.23 30.54 2.87
CA ALA A 895 -3.39 29.21 3.44
C ALA A 895 -4.64 29.11 4.32
N GLU A 896 -4.95 30.15 5.09
CA GLU A 896 -6.20 30.23 5.87
C GLU A 896 -7.41 30.38 4.96
N ALA A 897 -7.33 31.21 3.91
CA ALA A 897 -8.41 31.34 2.94
C ALA A 897 -8.70 30.02 2.20
N THR A 898 -7.65 29.23 1.90
CA THR A 898 -7.79 27.87 1.38
C THR A 898 -8.48 26.94 2.38
N ARG A 899 -8.20 27.07 3.69
CA ARG A 899 -8.93 26.34 4.74
C ARG A 899 -10.43 26.57 4.65
N VAL A 900 -10.79 27.84 4.51
CA VAL A 900 -12.18 28.29 4.45
C VAL A 900 -12.86 27.71 3.21
N SER A 901 -12.22 27.77 2.04
CA SER A 901 -12.73 27.14 0.81
C SER A 901 -12.88 25.62 0.94
N LEU A 902 -11.91 24.91 1.53
CA LEU A 902 -11.98 23.46 1.73
C LEU A 902 -13.09 23.05 2.70
N ASN A 903 -13.24 23.77 3.80
CA ASN A 903 -14.35 23.56 4.74
C ASN A 903 -15.71 23.78 4.05
N ALA A 904 -15.83 24.81 3.21
CA ALA A 904 -17.03 25.06 2.42
C ALA A 904 -17.30 23.94 1.40
N ARG A 905 -16.27 23.40 0.73
CA ARG A 905 -16.40 22.27 -0.20
C ARG A 905 -16.74 20.95 0.49
N GLY A 906 -16.27 20.75 1.72
CA GLY A 906 -16.52 19.55 2.52
C GLY A 906 -15.71 18.33 2.10
N ASP A 907 -15.99 17.21 2.75
CA ASP A 907 -15.14 16.02 2.76
C ASP A 907 -15.66 14.85 1.90
N ASP A 908 -16.66 15.10 1.06
CA ASP A 908 -17.19 14.10 0.14
C ASP A 908 -16.68 14.34 -1.28
N GLY A 909 -16.92 13.40 -2.18
CA GLY A 909 -16.54 13.51 -3.58
C GLY A 909 -16.20 12.17 -4.20
N THR A 910 -15.75 12.22 -5.45
CA THR A 910 -15.23 11.08 -6.19
C THR A 910 -13.86 10.66 -5.64
N GLY A 911 -13.35 9.50 -6.06
CA GLY A 911 -12.12 8.93 -5.50
C GLY A 911 -10.91 9.85 -5.64
N TRP A 912 -10.73 10.42 -6.84
CA TRP A 912 -9.71 11.45 -7.07
C TRP A 912 -9.95 12.73 -6.25
N SER A 913 -11.21 13.13 -6.02
CA SER A 913 -11.53 14.34 -5.24
C SER A 913 -11.15 14.15 -3.78
N LEU A 914 -11.50 13.00 -3.20
CA LEU A 914 -11.09 12.61 -1.86
C LEU A 914 -9.56 12.58 -1.75
N ALA A 915 -8.89 11.93 -2.70
CA ALA A 915 -7.43 11.83 -2.75
C ALA A 915 -6.75 13.21 -2.85
N TRP A 916 -7.27 14.14 -3.66
CA TRP A 916 -6.76 15.51 -3.74
C TRP A 916 -6.92 16.25 -2.41
N LYS A 917 -8.06 16.07 -1.74
CA LYS A 917 -8.31 16.64 -0.41
C LYS A 917 -7.38 16.07 0.66
N VAL A 918 -6.99 14.80 0.60
CA VAL A 918 -5.92 14.26 1.48
C VAL A 918 -4.64 15.09 1.31
N ASN A 919 -4.21 15.36 0.08
CA ASN A 919 -3.01 16.15 -0.21
C ASN A 919 -3.16 17.61 0.27
N PHE A 920 -4.32 18.24 0.05
CA PHE A 920 -4.57 19.61 0.53
C PHE A 920 -4.49 19.72 2.06
N TRP A 921 -5.18 18.85 2.80
CA TRP A 921 -5.14 18.88 4.25
C TRP A 921 -3.75 18.52 4.80
N SER A 922 -2.99 17.69 4.08
CA SER A 922 -1.57 17.43 4.39
C SER A 922 -0.71 18.69 4.23
N ARG A 923 -0.86 19.44 3.14
CA ARG A 923 -0.16 20.74 2.93
C ARG A 923 -0.58 21.81 3.93
N LEU A 924 -1.80 21.73 4.44
CA LEU A 924 -2.32 22.58 5.52
C LEU A 924 -1.94 22.10 6.93
N LYS A 925 -1.15 21.02 7.04
CA LYS A 925 -0.63 20.46 8.30
C LYS A 925 -1.71 19.96 9.26
N ASP A 926 -2.87 19.60 8.72
CA ASP A 926 -3.95 18.94 9.46
C ASP A 926 -3.95 17.44 9.15
N GLY A 927 -3.06 16.72 9.85
CA GLY A 927 -2.88 15.28 9.66
C GLY A 927 -4.12 14.46 10.00
N ASP A 928 -4.90 14.88 10.99
CA ASP A 928 -6.10 14.15 11.41
C ASP A 928 -7.21 14.27 10.37
N ARG A 929 -7.38 15.46 9.76
CA ARG A 929 -8.35 15.66 8.67
C ARG A 929 -7.92 14.95 7.39
N ALA A 930 -6.63 15.01 7.04
CA ALA A 930 -6.08 14.23 5.93
C ALA A 930 -6.31 12.72 6.12
N TYR A 931 -6.05 12.20 7.33
CA TYR A 931 -6.29 10.81 7.67
C TYR A 931 -7.77 10.44 7.61
N GLN A 932 -8.68 11.30 8.08
CA GLN A 932 -10.13 11.06 7.97
C GLN A 932 -10.57 10.87 6.50
N LEU A 933 -10.09 11.73 5.60
CA LEU A 933 -10.37 11.63 4.16
C LEU A 933 -9.74 10.38 3.54
N TYR A 934 -8.53 10.02 3.97
CA TYR A 934 -7.90 8.78 3.54
C TYR A 934 -8.73 7.55 3.97
N ARG A 935 -9.25 7.53 5.21
CA ARG A 935 -10.19 6.49 5.65
C ARG A 935 -11.46 6.46 4.79
N ARG A 936 -11.97 7.62 4.35
CA ARG A 936 -13.15 7.73 3.48
C ARG A 936 -12.89 7.20 2.08
N LEU A 937 -11.70 7.42 1.53
CA LEU A 937 -11.25 6.85 0.26
C LEU A 937 -11.23 5.30 0.32
N LEU A 938 -10.75 4.73 1.43
CA LEU A 938 -10.69 3.28 1.69
C LEU A 938 -12.03 2.69 2.18
N GLN A 939 -13.17 3.26 1.80
CA GLN A 939 -14.47 2.63 2.05
C GLN A 939 -14.94 1.86 0.83
N PRO A 940 -15.62 0.71 0.96
CA PRO A 940 -16.27 0.05 -0.16
C PRO A 940 -17.17 1.02 -0.92
N ILE A 941 -17.19 0.91 -2.24
CA ILE A 941 -18.17 1.59 -3.09
C ILE A 941 -19.58 1.31 -2.55
N GLY A 942 -20.41 2.34 -2.40
CA GLY A 942 -21.76 2.19 -1.81
C GLY A 942 -21.83 2.07 -0.28
N PHE A 943 -20.71 2.18 0.45
CA PHE A 943 -20.73 2.01 1.90
C PHE A 943 -21.48 3.15 2.60
N GLY A 944 -22.61 2.83 3.24
CA GLY A 944 -23.37 3.76 4.06
C GLY A 944 -24.20 4.79 3.30
N ASP A 945 -24.24 4.73 1.96
CA ASP A 945 -25.01 5.62 1.09
C ASP A 945 -25.66 4.83 -0.06
N GLU A 946 -26.94 5.09 -0.31
CA GLU A 946 -27.70 4.53 -1.43
C GLU A 946 -27.66 5.43 -2.69
N SER A 947 -26.96 6.57 -2.65
CA SER A 947 -26.86 7.51 -3.76
C SER A 947 -25.90 7.05 -4.87
N THR A 948 -26.12 7.54 -6.09
CA THR A 948 -25.32 7.23 -7.30
C THR A 948 -23.89 7.81 -7.28
N HIS A 949 -23.49 8.52 -6.22
CA HIS A 949 -22.16 9.12 -6.05
C HIS A 949 -21.31 8.43 -4.99
N ALA A 950 -21.69 7.22 -4.55
CA ALA A 950 -21.00 6.50 -3.50
C ALA A 950 -19.61 5.97 -3.93
N SER A 951 -18.66 6.89 -4.07
CA SER A 951 -17.24 6.66 -4.33
C SER A 951 -16.55 5.97 -3.17
N GLY A 952 -15.37 5.40 -3.43
CA GLY A 952 -14.61 4.61 -2.49
C GLY A 952 -13.60 3.72 -3.21
N THR A 953 -13.44 2.52 -2.69
CA THR A 953 -12.47 1.51 -3.10
C THR A 953 -13.20 0.20 -3.36
N TYR A 954 -12.89 -0.46 -4.48
CA TYR A 954 -13.37 -1.78 -4.85
C TYR A 954 -12.73 -2.89 -4.01
N ALA A 955 -13.25 -4.12 -4.07
CA ALA A 955 -12.76 -5.25 -3.30
C ALA A 955 -11.29 -5.58 -3.61
N ASN A 956 -10.86 -5.41 -4.87
CA ASN A 956 -9.47 -5.53 -5.33
C ASN A 956 -8.58 -4.32 -5.01
N LEU A 957 -9.07 -3.37 -4.20
CA LEU A 957 -8.40 -2.12 -3.81
C LEU A 957 -8.21 -1.09 -4.93
N PHE A 958 -8.85 -1.24 -6.09
CA PHE A 958 -8.97 -0.15 -7.05
C PHE A 958 -9.84 0.98 -6.54
N CYS A 959 -9.44 2.21 -6.83
CA CYS A 959 -10.24 3.39 -6.58
C CYS A 959 -11.45 3.42 -7.53
N GLY A 960 -12.64 3.71 -6.99
CA GLY A 960 -13.85 3.92 -7.77
C GLY A 960 -14.24 5.39 -7.77
N HIS A 961 -14.34 5.97 -8.96
CA HIS A 961 -14.99 7.26 -9.16
C HIS A 961 -16.44 7.26 -8.65
N PRO A 962 -17.31 6.24 -8.87
CA PRO A 962 -17.24 5.11 -9.84
C PRO A 962 -17.54 5.51 -11.30
N PRO A 963 -17.14 4.72 -12.31
CA PRO A 963 -16.48 3.39 -12.26
C PRO A 963 -14.98 3.45 -11.88
N PHE A 964 -14.24 2.35 -12.03
CA PHE A 964 -12.79 2.30 -11.79
C PHE A 964 -12.03 3.47 -12.44
N GLN A 965 -11.29 4.21 -11.61
CA GLN A 965 -10.32 5.22 -12.00
C GLN A 965 -9.07 5.13 -11.11
N LEU A 966 -7.90 5.04 -11.73
CA LEU A 966 -6.64 4.76 -11.01
C LEU A 966 -6.08 6.00 -10.30
N ASP A 967 -6.47 7.20 -10.74
CA ASP A 967 -6.06 8.48 -10.17
C ASP A 967 -6.16 8.54 -8.64
N GLY A 968 -7.26 8.10 -8.03
CA GLY A 968 -7.43 8.13 -6.58
C GLY A 968 -6.50 7.18 -5.82
N ASN A 969 -6.06 6.05 -6.42
CA ASN A 969 -4.99 5.23 -5.83
C ASN A 969 -3.68 6.03 -5.74
N MET A 970 -3.33 6.72 -6.82
CA MET A 970 -2.08 7.48 -6.92
C MET A 970 -2.10 8.73 -6.04
N GLY A 971 -3.20 9.49 -6.07
CA GLY A 971 -3.40 10.64 -5.19
C GLY A 971 -3.45 10.25 -3.71
N GLY A 972 -4.03 9.09 -3.37
CA GLY A 972 -4.03 8.56 -2.00
C GLY A 972 -2.63 8.25 -1.49
N ALA A 973 -1.79 7.61 -2.31
CA ALA A 973 -0.39 7.33 -1.97
C ALA A 973 0.45 8.62 -1.85
N ALA A 974 0.27 9.57 -2.78
CA ALA A 974 0.90 10.88 -2.69
C ALA A 974 0.50 11.62 -1.40
N GLY A 975 -0.78 11.55 -1.03
CA GLY A 975 -1.29 12.17 0.20
C GLY A 975 -0.68 11.58 1.46
N MET A 976 -0.47 10.26 1.50
CA MET A 976 0.24 9.62 2.62
C MET A 976 1.71 10.04 2.69
N ALA A 977 2.39 10.12 1.55
CA ALA A 977 3.76 10.62 1.50
C ALA A 977 3.84 12.09 1.97
N GLU A 978 2.92 12.94 1.53
CA GLU A 978 2.80 14.36 1.92
C GLU A 978 2.46 14.57 3.41
N MET A 979 1.78 13.61 4.06
CA MET A 979 1.62 13.63 5.53
C MET A 979 2.95 13.42 6.27
N LEU A 980 3.87 12.65 5.66
CA LEU A 980 5.13 12.23 6.26
C LEU A 980 6.31 13.13 5.88
N LEU A 981 6.33 13.67 4.66
CA LEU A 981 7.45 14.42 4.08
C LEU A 981 6.97 15.50 3.12
N GLN A 982 7.44 16.74 3.30
CA GLN A 982 7.19 17.87 2.39
C GLN A 982 8.50 18.55 1.99
N SER A 983 8.59 19.06 0.76
CA SER A 983 9.83 19.67 0.22
C SER A 983 9.63 20.78 -0.82
N GLN A 984 8.38 21.07 -1.20
CA GLN A 984 7.98 22.02 -2.26
C GLN A 984 8.40 23.48 -2.01
N THR A 985 8.67 23.86 -0.76
CA THR A 985 9.02 25.25 -0.39
C THR A 985 10.53 25.51 -0.35
N GLY A 986 11.36 24.51 -0.71
CA GLY A 986 12.82 24.54 -0.55
C GLY A 986 13.28 24.22 0.88
N THR A 987 12.37 23.72 1.73
CA THR A 987 12.65 23.24 3.09
C THR A 987 12.13 21.81 3.20
N LEU A 988 12.97 20.90 3.72
CA LEU A 988 12.59 19.53 3.99
C LEU A 988 11.86 19.46 5.33
N GLU A 989 10.54 19.31 5.28
CA GLU A 989 9.69 19.23 6.45
C GLU A 989 9.42 17.77 6.82
N ILE A 990 9.74 17.43 8.07
CA ILE A 990 9.69 16.07 8.59
C ILE A 990 8.40 15.89 9.40
N LEU A 991 7.62 14.86 9.05
CA LEU A 991 6.33 14.55 9.69
C LEU A 991 5.40 15.79 9.78
N PRO A 992 5.22 16.55 8.69
CA PRO A 992 4.52 17.84 8.71
C PRO A 992 3.04 17.71 9.08
N ALA A 993 2.40 16.60 8.72
CA ALA A 993 0.99 16.32 8.99
C ALA A 993 0.77 14.88 9.49
N LEU A 994 1.62 14.40 10.40
CA LEU A 994 1.46 13.05 10.98
C LEU A 994 0.15 12.95 11.79
N PRO A 995 -0.80 12.07 11.43
CA PRO A 995 -2.05 11.91 12.19
C PRO A 995 -1.80 11.32 13.58
N GLN A 996 -2.67 11.67 14.53
CA GLN A 996 -2.63 11.13 15.90
C GLN A 996 -2.83 9.61 15.94
N ALA A 997 -3.51 9.05 14.93
CA ALA A 997 -3.71 7.62 14.78
C ALA A 997 -2.37 6.86 14.60
N TRP A 998 -1.40 7.45 13.89
CA TRP A 998 -0.09 6.84 13.61
C TRP A 998 0.89 7.10 14.74
N LYS A 999 0.62 6.51 15.91
CA LYS A 999 1.44 6.72 17.11
C LYS A 999 2.88 6.22 16.95
N LYS A 1000 3.11 5.16 16.18
CA LYS A 1000 4.42 4.61 15.88
C LYS A 1000 4.48 4.21 14.42
N GLY A 1001 5.67 4.26 13.83
CA GLY A 1001 5.89 3.79 12.48
C GLY A 1001 7.28 4.15 12.00
N ASN A 1002 7.61 3.68 10.81
CA ASN A 1002 8.82 4.05 10.09
C ASN A 1002 8.55 4.05 8.59
N VAL A 1003 9.29 4.90 7.88
CA VAL A 1003 9.36 4.91 6.43
C VAL A 1003 10.81 5.10 6.00
N LYS A 1004 11.24 4.34 5.01
CA LYS A 1004 12.57 4.47 4.40
C LYS A 1004 12.43 4.73 2.91
N GLY A 1005 13.37 5.47 2.35
CA GLY A 1005 13.54 5.62 0.92
C GLY A 1005 12.62 6.62 0.25
N LEU A 1006 11.82 7.41 0.98
CA LEU A 1006 11.07 8.51 0.37
C LEU A 1006 12.04 9.54 -0.23
N LYS A 1007 11.65 10.13 -1.35
CA LYS A 1007 12.45 11.16 -2.01
C LYS A 1007 11.95 12.56 -1.65
N ALA A 1008 12.84 13.54 -1.76
CA ALA A 1008 12.47 14.94 -1.66
C ALA A 1008 13.24 15.80 -2.67
N ARG A 1009 12.63 16.93 -3.04
CA ARG A 1009 13.21 17.95 -3.92
C ARG A 1009 14.56 18.43 -3.39
N GLY A 1010 15.49 18.72 -4.30
CA GLY A 1010 16.91 18.92 -4.02
C GLY A 1010 17.73 17.63 -4.09
N GLY A 1011 17.12 16.52 -4.50
CA GLY A 1011 17.82 15.24 -4.68
C GLY A 1011 18.14 14.52 -3.38
N TYR A 1012 17.18 14.47 -2.46
CA TYR A 1012 17.33 13.78 -1.18
C TYR A 1012 16.57 12.45 -1.14
N THR A 1013 17.10 11.51 -0.37
CA THR A 1013 16.41 10.30 0.10
C THR A 1013 16.32 10.36 1.62
N VAL A 1014 15.15 10.08 2.18
CA VAL A 1014 14.83 10.29 3.60
C VAL A 1014 14.32 9.01 4.23
N ASP A 1015 14.99 8.60 5.31
CA ASP A 1015 14.53 7.54 6.20
C ASP A 1015 14.18 8.14 7.55
N MET A 1016 13.03 7.75 8.10
CA MET A 1016 12.60 8.22 9.41
C MET A 1016 11.81 7.17 10.18
N SER A 1017 11.89 7.26 11.50
CA SER A 1017 11.00 6.53 12.40
C SER A 1017 10.43 7.44 13.46
N TRP A 1018 9.24 7.10 13.97
CA TRP A 1018 8.58 7.85 15.03
C TRP A 1018 7.97 6.92 16.07
N LYS A 1019 7.86 7.45 17.29
CA LYS A 1019 7.23 6.80 18.44
C LYS A 1019 6.50 7.82 19.28
N ASN A 1020 5.28 7.47 19.71
CA ASN A 1020 4.36 8.37 20.41
C ASN A 1020 4.12 9.70 19.64
N GLY A 1021 3.99 9.62 18.31
CA GLY A 1021 3.79 10.81 17.45
C GLY A 1021 4.99 11.77 17.41
N LYS A 1022 6.19 11.28 17.73
CA LYS A 1022 7.42 12.07 17.75
C LYS A 1022 8.53 11.38 16.97
N LEU A 1023 9.30 12.17 16.21
CA LEU A 1023 10.45 11.72 15.47
C LEU A 1023 11.44 11.05 16.42
N LYS A 1024 11.95 9.88 16.02
CA LYS A 1024 12.90 9.07 16.78
C LYS A 1024 14.24 9.00 16.06
N THR A 1025 14.23 8.70 14.76
CA THR A 1025 15.43 8.67 13.91
C THR A 1025 15.13 9.40 12.60
N LEU A 1026 16.16 10.04 12.05
CA LEU A 1026 16.11 10.70 10.75
C LEU A 1026 17.47 10.52 10.07
N HIS A 1027 17.47 9.91 8.90
CA HIS A 1027 18.63 9.80 8.02
C HIS A 1027 18.31 10.44 6.69
N ILE A 1028 19.27 11.20 6.16
CA ILE A 1028 19.12 11.91 4.89
C ILE A 1028 20.34 11.61 4.04
N THR A 1029 20.12 11.15 2.82
CA THR A 1029 21.15 10.96 1.80
C THR A 1029 20.92 11.97 0.69
N ALA A 1030 21.96 12.66 0.23
CA ALA A 1030 21.86 13.64 -0.85
C ALA A 1030 22.61 13.17 -2.11
N VAL A 1031 22.11 13.52 -3.30
CA VAL A 1031 22.81 13.28 -4.57
C VAL A 1031 23.78 14.41 -4.95
N LYS A 1032 23.66 15.59 -4.31
CA LYS A 1032 24.53 16.76 -4.50
C LYS A 1032 25.03 17.29 -3.15
N ASN A 1033 26.16 17.97 -3.19
CA ASN A 1033 26.70 18.70 -2.04
C ASN A 1033 25.90 19.98 -1.80
N GLY A 1034 25.79 20.41 -0.54
CA GLY A 1034 25.31 21.75 -0.20
C GLY A 1034 24.39 21.80 1.02
N PRO A 1035 23.85 22.99 1.34
CA PRO A 1035 23.03 23.19 2.51
C PRO A 1035 21.63 22.60 2.32
N CYS A 1036 21.22 21.73 3.24
CA CYS A 1036 19.85 21.24 3.37
C CYS A 1036 19.16 21.94 4.55
N THR A 1037 18.04 22.61 4.28
CA THR A 1037 17.22 23.25 5.31
C THR A 1037 16.13 22.29 5.78
N LEU A 1038 16.09 22.02 7.09
CA LEU A 1038 15.19 21.05 7.72
C LEU A 1038 14.20 21.75 8.66
N LEU A 1039 12.96 21.28 8.72
CA LEU A 1039 11.93 21.74 9.65
C LEU A 1039 11.24 20.57 10.35
N TYR A 1040 11.20 20.61 11.67
CA TYR A 1040 10.44 19.66 12.49
C TYR A 1040 9.77 20.37 13.66
N LYS A 1041 8.43 20.36 13.71
CA LYS A 1041 7.62 21.00 14.79
C LYS A 1041 8.08 22.43 15.11
N GLY A 1042 8.25 23.25 14.07
CA GLY A 1042 8.68 24.65 14.19
C GLY A 1042 10.18 24.86 14.46
N LYS A 1043 10.96 23.80 14.71
CA LYS A 1043 12.41 23.90 14.85
C LYS A 1043 13.08 23.80 13.47
N LYS A 1044 13.84 24.83 13.12
CA LYS A 1044 14.63 24.88 11.88
C LYS A 1044 16.08 24.48 12.13
N GLN A 1045 16.66 23.66 11.26
CA GLN A 1045 18.11 23.38 11.21
C GLN A 1045 18.62 23.51 9.77
N VAL A 1046 19.90 23.84 9.61
CA VAL A 1046 20.61 23.74 8.32
C VAL A 1046 21.73 22.74 8.49
N LYS A 1047 21.87 21.80 7.55
CA LYS A 1047 22.93 20.79 7.53
C LYS A 1047 23.66 20.85 6.20
N GLU A 1048 24.98 20.84 6.26
CA GLU A 1048 25.78 20.63 5.05
C GLU A 1048 25.73 19.15 4.69
N MET A 1049 25.30 18.88 3.45
CA MET A 1049 25.19 17.54 2.90
C MET A 1049 26.38 17.26 1.98
N VAL A 1050 26.85 16.02 2.01
CA VAL A 1050 27.87 15.50 1.08
C VAL A 1050 27.20 14.45 0.21
N ALA A 1051 27.41 14.55 -1.10
CA ALA A 1051 26.82 13.67 -2.08
C ALA A 1051 27.20 12.21 -1.81
N GLY A 1052 26.19 11.33 -1.78
CA GLY A 1052 26.35 9.90 -1.51
C GLY A 1052 26.51 9.53 -0.02
N GLU A 1053 26.69 10.49 0.88
CA GLU A 1053 26.77 10.23 2.31
C GLU A 1053 25.39 10.31 2.97
N THR A 1054 25.13 9.39 3.91
CA THR A 1054 23.93 9.40 4.74
C THR A 1054 24.22 10.10 6.07
N LEU A 1055 23.50 11.19 6.35
CA LEU A 1055 23.61 11.95 7.58
C LEU A 1055 22.49 11.59 8.57
N GLU A 1056 22.85 11.18 9.78
CA GLU A 1056 21.90 11.10 10.90
C GLU A 1056 21.65 12.50 11.49
N VAL A 1057 20.39 12.93 11.57
CA VAL A 1057 20.00 14.24 12.09
C VAL A 1057 19.23 14.11 13.40
N LYS A 1058 19.59 14.95 14.40
CA LYS A 1058 18.94 15.02 15.72
C LYS A 1058 18.27 16.37 15.94
N PHE A 1059 17.05 16.37 16.50
CA PHE A 1059 16.16 17.54 16.69
C PHE A 1059 15.82 17.86 18.15
#